data_AF-A0A4S8R8Z9-F1
#
_entry.id   AF-A0A4S8R8Z9-F1
#
_cell.length_a   1.000
_cell.length_b   1.000
_cell.length_c   1.000
_cell.angle_alpha   90.00
_cell.angle_beta   90.00
_cell.angle_gamma   90.00
#
_symmetry.space_group_name_H-M   'P 1'
#
loop_
_entity.id
_entity.type
_entity.pdbx_description
1 polymer ?
#
loop_
_entity_poly.entity_id
_entity_poly.type
_entity_poly.pdbx_seq_one_letter_code
_entity_poly.pdbx_strand_id
1 'polypeptide(L)'
;MAMADTWWDDFSNNLATDLAPLIALFGESPTKQYLSECLTAEDIIIFAVAPLGIITAVVSAIRVCGMPSLRAFIGRAQEGAGNAEAELCSSTSRDVCELYSNGGIARVFGRPKLLEIIHDPLAPHGEFYTSKGSKFTAGIYSFRDYIGGEKGKHEWILHQEFSKRKQEASQPNEHGDNRQTKTNFAPNPNLSPNIGIKPHSRSWFIAAAIVGLIIQLFVLLWATVTRYHYQWLRNTHEDDYAVPLTVVGTVLLCLGMALCAYLIESTTKEQVYEKVVKNDPAGQSKMYWVQPGNQIIGDQVFDPFAYSDAKHTLRRYTTSWKDERKDSNTHWIWTAVATTATGFVSQFLGLRACHSSVAVIQLGVTVIMSLIRSGLRTQRLRKEENFMWVFPDFFQGHELDCLALKIGQLDVPSKVHSALLKENTGWEASYSLEIDLRRQWKIFSALKSRHANIATMSSADLSLNSNRYLSVKHSVLENLTGISQGQSLLSGFRIKSKHGNQKPNSLAELVGEAEEELLRWISTKYCNNQSCCTVEHCKFDLNIAVKTVLYRSRLARMTGLEEPESELSSYWGGKVVSVRDTALILARSIEDTMSIVFASDTQQPLTLYESWEHTFRMFWKVRCSLFDPLTQVCQDGDIHMALRREIDKDGTPEGSWRFDISELEAVLSLWLWSLKKPHKGQDVQDTNSERIAAIMQAVENIGGSTKTRRHQDGFIVSNHNVDKIRSVLVTRGLCDAEDAFACTIPILKNQDKLAPIIDLSLAGELVAEYIQERNWKKAGELTGWMISRSHHRVCSIHEQKGSTTRLEVENGFRISLLEACENYRQATLQDDDEQKNVGYEGILELLRRYSRDETTMSIPFVWVDCGIVPDGLRSIDHRLSLSDVIQSYGEVIVWCLNSKSTSAREQHLQDKLKGYIPEPRSIPTRNDLYHAIEHSDLSSALYLLQRHSLSEPKKSIALSRASRMGWYMVAAALIELGAQLKYEDDEKRNAFSYASELGDINTARILMKNGATLRNDDQSGGDYDQRSPLYYAAKQGHAVIIEDILEKYGNSDISNEQGDKGHHRMTPLSCAIRSGIPAAVHAIIKNAHKNSLNHYHTEEPALHLAIP
;
A
#
# COMPACT_ATOMS: atom_id res chain seq x y z
N MET A 1 70.22 -26.51 -7.50
CA MET A 1 69.59 -25.22 -7.84
C MET A 1 69.42 -25.07 -9.35
N ALA A 2 70.48 -25.15 -10.17
CA ALA A 2 70.39 -25.06 -11.63
C ALA A 2 69.45 -26.06 -12.35
N MET A 3 69.32 -27.32 -11.87
CA MET A 3 68.35 -28.28 -12.46
C MET A 3 66.89 -27.98 -12.14
N ALA A 4 66.61 -27.29 -11.03
CA ALA A 4 65.25 -26.92 -10.66
C ALA A 4 64.77 -25.76 -11.54
N ASP A 5 65.64 -24.76 -11.78
CA ASP A 5 65.33 -23.62 -12.64
C ASP A 5 65.07 -24.05 -14.10
N THR A 6 65.91 -24.94 -14.67
CA THR A 6 65.67 -25.47 -16.03
C THR A 6 64.40 -26.30 -16.13
N TRP A 7 64.05 -27.05 -15.09
CA TRP A 7 62.81 -27.84 -15.08
C TRP A 7 61.57 -26.95 -15.03
N TRP A 8 61.59 -25.88 -14.23
CA TRP A 8 60.50 -24.90 -14.18
C TRP A 8 60.36 -24.11 -15.48
N ASP A 9 61.47 -23.77 -16.12
CA ASP A 9 61.46 -23.12 -17.45
C ASP A 9 60.90 -24.07 -18.51
N ASP A 10 61.35 -25.33 -18.58
CA ASP A 10 60.83 -26.31 -19.54
C ASP A 10 59.35 -26.65 -19.28
N PHE A 11 58.96 -26.80 -18.00
CA PHE A 11 57.58 -27.03 -17.61
C PHE A 11 56.70 -25.84 -17.99
N SER A 12 57.10 -24.61 -17.65
CA SER A 12 56.35 -23.39 -17.96
C SER A 12 56.27 -23.14 -19.48
N ASN A 13 57.33 -23.42 -20.22
CA ASN A 13 57.37 -23.32 -21.68
C ASN A 13 56.43 -24.33 -22.36
N ASN A 14 56.42 -25.59 -21.88
CA ASN A 14 55.52 -26.62 -22.40
C ASN A 14 54.06 -26.35 -22.00
N LEU A 15 53.82 -25.93 -20.75
CA LEU A 15 52.49 -25.55 -20.27
C LEU A 15 51.93 -24.36 -21.07
N ALA A 16 52.72 -23.32 -21.28
CA ALA A 16 52.28 -22.12 -22.01
C ALA A 16 51.95 -22.43 -23.47
N THR A 17 52.75 -23.24 -24.16
CA THR A 17 52.56 -23.53 -25.59
C THR A 17 51.45 -24.55 -25.86
N ASP A 18 51.21 -25.49 -24.96
CA ASP A 18 50.14 -26.48 -25.11
C ASP A 18 48.79 -25.95 -24.59
N LEU A 19 48.77 -25.14 -23.52
CA LEU A 19 47.53 -24.64 -22.88
C LEU A 19 46.99 -23.35 -23.51
N ALA A 20 47.86 -22.41 -23.91
CA ALA A 20 47.42 -21.10 -24.39
C ALA A 20 46.48 -21.18 -25.61
N PRO A 21 46.77 -22.00 -26.64
CA PRO A 21 45.86 -22.15 -27.78
C PRO A 21 44.52 -22.83 -27.41
N LEU A 22 44.52 -23.74 -26.42
CA LEU A 22 43.30 -24.42 -25.98
C LEU A 22 42.35 -23.47 -25.24
N ILE A 23 42.88 -22.51 -24.48
CA ILE A 23 42.07 -21.49 -23.80
C ILE A 23 41.25 -20.66 -24.82
N ALA A 24 41.78 -20.41 -26.02
CA ALA A 24 41.07 -19.68 -27.08
C ALA A 24 39.82 -20.41 -27.61
N LEU A 25 39.71 -21.73 -27.40
CA LEU A 25 38.52 -22.50 -27.75
C LEU A 25 37.34 -22.21 -26.81
N PHE A 26 37.65 -21.87 -25.55
CA PHE A 26 36.68 -21.59 -24.50
C PHE A 26 36.37 -20.10 -24.40
N GLY A 27 35.31 -19.74 -23.67
CA GLY A 27 34.80 -18.36 -23.59
C GLY A 27 33.34 -18.23 -24.05
N GLU A 28 32.49 -19.18 -23.66
CA GLU A 28 31.09 -19.24 -24.12
C GLU A 28 30.32 -17.93 -23.84
N SER A 29 30.26 -17.50 -22.57
CA SER A 29 29.51 -16.30 -22.17
C SER A 29 29.98 -15.01 -22.85
N PRO A 30 31.29 -14.64 -22.84
CA PRO A 30 31.72 -13.39 -23.48
C PRO A 30 31.54 -13.41 -25.00
N THR A 31 31.72 -14.56 -25.65
CA THR A 31 31.51 -14.70 -27.10
C THR A 31 30.03 -14.56 -27.47
N LYS A 32 29.12 -15.23 -26.74
CA LYS A 32 27.66 -15.10 -26.98
C LYS A 32 27.18 -13.67 -26.77
N GLN A 33 27.57 -13.06 -25.65
CA GLN A 33 27.21 -11.67 -25.34
C GLN A 33 27.72 -10.70 -26.42
N TYR A 34 28.95 -10.89 -26.89
CA TYR A 34 29.48 -10.02 -27.94
C TYR A 34 28.70 -10.17 -29.26
N LEU A 35 28.39 -11.41 -29.65
CA LEU A 35 27.63 -11.72 -30.86
C LEU A 35 26.20 -11.15 -30.81
N SER A 36 25.51 -11.25 -29.67
CA SER A 36 24.13 -10.75 -29.53
C SER A 36 23.98 -9.24 -29.72
N GLU A 37 25.07 -8.49 -29.62
CA GLU A 37 25.07 -7.03 -29.82
C GLU A 37 26.03 -6.61 -30.94
N CYS A 38 26.39 -7.53 -31.86
CA CYS A 38 27.22 -7.27 -33.03
C CYS A 38 26.35 -6.70 -34.17
N LEU A 39 26.51 -5.41 -34.50
CA LEU A 39 25.61 -4.69 -35.42
C LEU A 39 26.32 -4.06 -36.63
N THR A 40 27.65 -3.98 -36.59
CA THR A 40 28.44 -3.23 -37.57
C THR A 40 29.62 -4.03 -38.09
N ALA A 41 30.15 -3.62 -39.25
CA ALA A 41 31.36 -4.22 -39.82
C ALA A 41 32.58 -4.06 -38.89
N GLU A 42 32.63 -2.96 -38.13
CA GLU A 42 33.67 -2.73 -37.12
C GLU A 42 33.58 -3.76 -35.97
N ASP A 43 32.38 -4.11 -35.51
CA ASP A 43 32.17 -5.15 -34.50
C ASP A 43 32.65 -6.52 -34.98
N ILE A 44 32.41 -6.86 -36.25
CA ILE A 44 32.88 -8.13 -36.85
C ILE A 44 34.41 -8.22 -36.79
N ILE A 45 35.12 -7.12 -37.09
CA ILE A 45 36.58 -7.07 -37.03
C ILE A 45 37.07 -7.24 -35.58
N ILE A 46 36.46 -6.53 -34.62
CA ILE A 46 36.80 -6.61 -33.19
C ILE A 46 36.56 -8.03 -32.64
N PHE A 47 35.50 -8.69 -33.11
CA PHE A 47 35.20 -10.07 -32.74
C PHE A 47 36.23 -11.06 -33.30
N ALA A 48 36.63 -10.86 -34.56
CA ALA A 48 37.51 -11.77 -35.30
C ALA A 48 38.97 -11.76 -34.83
N VAL A 49 39.49 -10.58 -34.47
CA VAL A 49 40.91 -10.39 -34.12
C VAL A 49 41.18 -10.86 -32.70
N ALA A 50 42.29 -11.58 -32.47
CA ALA A 50 42.63 -12.21 -31.19
C ALA A 50 41.47 -13.08 -30.62
N PRO A 51 41.09 -14.15 -31.34
CA PRO A 51 39.83 -14.84 -31.13
C PRO A 51 39.75 -15.54 -29.77
N LEU A 52 38.56 -15.49 -29.17
CA LEU A 52 38.19 -16.25 -27.96
C LEU A 52 36.82 -16.91 -28.22
N GLY A 53 36.62 -18.13 -27.70
CA GLY A 53 35.40 -18.89 -27.86
C GLY A 53 35.17 -19.38 -29.29
N ILE A 54 36.22 -19.89 -29.96
CA ILE A 54 36.16 -20.35 -31.36
C ILE A 54 35.07 -21.40 -31.57
N ILE A 55 34.96 -22.39 -30.67
CA ILE A 55 33.92 -23.42 -30.75
C ILE A 55 32.54 -22.79 -30.62
N THR A 56 32.37 -21.87 -29.67
CA THR A 56 31.12 -21.14 -29.45
C THR A 56 30.70 -20.34 -30.67
N ALA A 57 31.64 -19.68 -31.37
CA ALA A 57 31.34 -18.91 -32.58
C ALA A 57 30.84 -19.82 -33.73
N VAL A 58 31.52 -20.95 -33.94
CA VAL A 58 31.13 -21.95 -34.95
C VAL A 58 29.77 -22.57 -34.63
N VAL A 59 29.58 -23.01 -33.39
CA VAL A 59 28.30 -23.58 -32.92
C VAL A 59 27.18 -22.55 -33.03
N SER A 60 27.43 -21.28 -32.70
CA SER A 60 26.46 -20.19 -32.84
C SER A 60 26.05 -19.94 -34.29
N ALA A 61 27.01 -19.92 -35.22
CA ALA A 61 26.72 -19.77 -36.65
C ALA A 61 25.87 -20.94 -37.18
N ILE A 62 26.15 -22.17 -36.75
CA ILE A 62 25.35 -23.36 -37.09
C ILE A 62 23.96 -23.30 -36.43
N ARG A 63 23.85 -22.87 -35.16
CA ARG A 63 22.56 -22.73 -34.47
C ARG A 63 21.66 -21.71 -35.16
N VAL A 64 22.19 -20.56 -35.55
CA VAL A 64 21.37 -19.49 -36.18
C VAL A 64 21.07 -19.80 -37.65
N CYS A 65 22.09 -20.15 -38.44
CA CYS A 65 21.99 -20.24 -39.90
C CYS A 65 21.91 -21.67 -40.46
N GLY A 66 22.26 -22.68 -39.66
CA GLY A 66 22.42 -24.07 -40.11
C GLY A 66 21.10 -24.78 -40.42
N MET A 67 21.15 -25.66 -41.42
CA MET A 67 20.08 -26.61 -41.71
C MET A 67 19.88 -27.63 -40.56
N PRO A 68 18.70 -28.27 -40.45
CA PRO A 68 18.40 -29.21 -39.37
C PRO A 68 19.44 -30.33 -39.17
N SER A 69 20.07 -30.82 -40.25
CA SER A 69 21.12 -31.84 -40.19
C SER A 69 22.41 -31.33 -39.53
N LEU A 70 22.83 -30.10 -39.82
CA LEU A 70 23.98 -29.45 -39.17
C LEU A 70 23.68 -29.17 -37.69
N ARG A 71 22.46 -28.75 -37.38
CA ARG A 71 22.01 -28.61 -35.98
C ARG A 71 21.97 -29.95 -35.25
N ALA A 72 21.63 -31.04 -35.93
CA ALA A 72 21.67 -32.38 -35.36
C ALA A 72 23.10 -32.83 -35.02
N PHE A 73 24.08 -32.52 -35.87
CA PHE A 73 25.49 -32.84 -35.64
C PHE A 73 26.03 -32.23 -34.33
N ILE A 74 25.62 -31.00 -34.00
CA ILE A 74 25.99 -30.34 -32.73
C ILE A 74 25.06 -30.70 -31.55
N GLY A 75 24.16 -31.68 -31.72
CA GLY A 75 23.23 -32.11 -30.68
C GLY A 75 22.04 -31.17 -30.41
N ARG A 76 21.70 -30.29 -31.36
CA ARG A 76 20.64 -29.26 -31.24
C ARG A 76 19.52 -29.38 -32.30
N ALA A 77 19.24 -30.60 -32.79
CA ALA A 77 18.25 -30.84 -33.85
C ALA A 77 16.84 -30.33 -33.51
N GLN A 78 16.43 -30.45 -32.24
CA GLN A 78 15.09 -30.08 -31.74
C GLN A 78 15.03 -28.68 -31.13
N GLU A 79 16.07 -27.87 -31.30
CA GLU A 79 16.08 -26.51 -30.79
C GLU A 79 15.09 -25.62 -31.55
N GLY A 80 14.21 -24.92 -30.82
CA GLY A 80 13.30 -23.95 -31.39
C GLY A 80 14.04 -22.77 -32.04
N ALA A 81 13.53 -22.25 -33.15
CA ALA A 81 14.18 -21.16 -33.89
C ALA A 81 14.37 -19.87 -33.06
N GLY A 82 13.53 -19.67 -32.05
CA GLY A 82 13.66 -18.59 -31.07
C GLY A 82 14.83 -18.76 -30.10
N ASN A 83 15.20 -19.99 -29.71
CA ASN A 83 16.23 -20.22 -28.70
C ASN A 83 17.60 -19.68 -29.12
N ALA A 84 18.00 -19.97 -30.35
CA ALA A 84 19.21 -19.41 -30.92
C ALA A 84 19.13 -17.88 -31.08
N GLU A 85 17.96 -17.34 -31.42
CA GLU A 85 17.75 -15.89 -31.60
C GLU A 85 17.82 -15.12 -30.27
N ALA A 86 17.25 -15.66 -29.20
CA ALA A 86 17.27 -15.02 -27.88
C ALA A 86 18.70 -14.89 -27.32
N GLU A 87 19.56 -15.88 -27.58
CA GLU A 87 20.95 -15.90 -27.11
C GLU A 87 21.94 -15.15 -28.02
N LEU A 88 21.74 -15.14 -29.34
CA LEU A 88 22.82 -14.85 -30.30
C LEU A 88 22.54 -13.71 -31.28
N CYS A 89 21.28 -13.31 -31.46
CA CYS A 89 20.91 -12.26 -32.40
C CYS A 89 20.61 -10.95 -31.66
N SER A 90 20.67 -9.82 -32.38
CA SER A 90 20.21 -8.52 -31.88
C SER A 90 18.71 -8.27 -32.14
N SER A 91 18.10 -9.04 -33.03
CA SER A 91 16.73 -8.87 -33.50
C SER A 91 15.66 -9.29 -32.49
N THR A 92 14.45 -8.77 -32.64
CA THR A 92 13.25 -9.33 -32.01
C THR A 92 12.38 -10.02 -33.06
N SER A 93 11.61 -11.01 -32.64
CA SER A 93 10.70 -11.78 -33.51
C SER A 93 9.39 -12.07 -32.81
N ARG A 94 8.51 -12.85 -33.45
CA ARG A 94 7.26 -13.30 -32.82
C ARG A 94 7.51 -14.09 -31.52
N ASP A 95 8.62 -14.80 -31.46
CA ASP A 95 8.94 -15.73 -30.37
C ASP A 95 9.94 -15.14 -29.36
N VAL A 96 10.63 -14.05 -29.71
CA VAL A 96 11.67 -13.42 -28.88
C VAL A 96 11.37 -11.94 -28.67
N CYS A 97 11.42 -11.50 -27.41
CA CYS A 97 11.20 -10.11 -27.02
C CYS A 97 12.21 -9.62 -25.99
N GLU A 98 12.25 -8.31 -25.77
CA GLU A 98 13.11 -7.66 -24.80
C GLU A 98 12.28 -6.99 -23.70
N LEU A 99 12.65 -7.20 -22.44
CA LEU A 99 11.97 -6.65 -21.26
C LEU A 99 12.98 -6.18 -20.23
N TYR A 100 12.61 -5.20 -19.42
CA TYR A 100 13.42 -4.77 -18.30
C TYR A 100 13.31 -5.76 -17.14
N SER A 101 14.46 -6.14 -16.57
CA SER A 101 14.57 -6.97 -15.36
C SER A 101 15.77 -6.52 -14.52
N ASN A 102 15.54 -6.22 -13.24
CA ASN A 102 16.59 -6.00 -12.23
C ASN A 102 17.76 -5.09 -12.65
N GLY A 103 17.46 -3.94 -13.27
CA GLY A 103 18.50 -2.98 -13.68
C GLY A 103 19.18 -3.31 -15.00
N GLY A 104 18.67 -4.26 -15.78
CA GLY A 104 19.11 -4.55 -17.14
C GLY A 104 17.95 -4.89 -18.06
N ILE A 105 18.25 -5.16 -19.33
CA ILE A 105 17.30 -5.66 -20.30
C ILE A 105 17.58 -7.14 -20.53
N ALA A 106 16.55 -7.96 -20.38
CA ALA A 106 16.57 -9.38 -20.62
C ALA A 106 15.88 -9.70 -21.95
N ARG A 107 16.45 -10.66 -22.70
CA ARG A 107 15.84 -11.25 -23.88
C ARG A 107 15.10 -12.52 -23.46
N VAL A 108 13.81 -12.62 -23.79
CA VAL A 108 12.88 -13.61 -23.23
C VAL A 108 12.00 -14.19 -24.33
N PHE A 109 11.55 -15.43 -24.16
CA PHE A 109 10.65 -16.09 -25.10
C PHE A 109 9.20 -15.64 -24.90
N GLY A 110 8.62 -14.97 -25.89
CA GLY A 110 7.21 -14.62 -25.89
C GLY A 110 6.92 -13.27 -26.49
N ARG A 111 5.74 -12.73 -26.16
CA ARG A 111 5.27 -11.42 -26.61
C ARG A 111 5.24 -10.45 -25.43
N PRO A 112 5.94 -9.31 -25.51
CA PRO A 112 6.02 -8.37 -24.42
C PRO A 112 4.74 -7.53 -24.38
N LYS A 113 4.27 -7.15 -23.18
CA LYS A 113 3.26 -6.08 -23.06
C LYS A 113 3.98 -4.74 -22.90
N LEU A 114 4.78 -4.38 -23.89
CA LEU A 114 5.57 -3.16 -23.88
C LEU A 114 4.84 -2.09 -24.70
N LEU A 115 4.62 -0.93 -24.09
CA LEU A 115 4.03 0.23 -24.73
C LEU A 115 5.14 1.21 -25.13
N GLU A 116 5.24 1.50 -26.43
CA GLU A 116 6.18 2.48 -27.00
C GLU A 116 5.38 3.66 -27.57
N ILE A 117 5.65 4.87 -27.07
CA ILE A 117 4.95 6.09 -27.48
C ILE A 117 5.91 7.26 -27.73
N ILE A 118 5.50 8.15 -28.63
CA ILE A 118 6.09 9.47 -28.82
C ILE A 118 5.10 10.52 -28.33
N HIS A 119 5.58 11.45 -27.53
CA HIS A 119 4.85 12.64 -27.10
C HIS A 119 5.37 13.88 -27.83
N ASP A 120 4.47 14.62 -28.47
CA ASP A 120 4.74 15.92 -29.04
C ASP A 120 4.25 17.02 -28.06
N PRO A 121 5.16 17.77 -27.40
CA PRO A 121 4.78 18.83 -26.48
C PRO A 121 4.12 20.03 -27.17
N LEU A 122 4.32 20.18 -28.49
CA LEU A 122 3.77 21.28 -29.29
C LEU A 122 2.56 20.84 -30.13
N ALA A 123 1.91 19.74 -29.74
CA ALA A 123 0.71 19.26 -30.40
C ALA A 123 -0.36 20.37 -30.51
N PRO A 124 -0.93 20.63 -31.70
CA PRO A 124 -1.97 21.64 -31.87
C PRO A 124 -3.20 21.30 -31.01
N HIS A 125 -3.86 22.31 -30.47
CA HIS A 125 -4.98 22.13 -29.54
C HIS A 125 -6.13 21.27 -30.09
N GLY A 126 -6.33 21.24 -31.42
CA GLY A 126 -7.31 20.37 -32.07
C GLY A 126 -7.03 18.86 -31.92
N GLU A 127 -5.81 18.46 -31.56
CA GLU A 127 -5.49 17.06 -31.27
C GLU A 127 -5.95 16.61 -29.88
N PHE A 128 -6.11 17.55 -28.94
CA PHE A 128 -6.68 17.29 -27.61
C PHE A 128 -8.21 17.25 -27.63
N TYR A 129 -8.85 17.72 -28.71
CA TYR A 129 -10.29 17.85 -28.85
C TYR A 129 -10.63 17.73 -30.36
N THR A 130 -10.92 16.54 -30.87
CA THR A 130 -11.11 16.36 -32.33
C THR A 130 -12.50 16.76 -32.80
N SER A 131 -12.58 17.55 -33.88
CA SER A 131 -13.72 17.61 -34.81
C SER A 131 -13.35 16.89 -36.11
N LYS A 132 -14.33 16.24 -36.74
CA LYS A 132 -14.23 15.59 -38.08
C LYS A 132 -13.42 14.30 -38.12
N GLY A 133 -13.94 13.22 -37.54
CA GLY A 133 -13.56 11.83 -37.91
C GLY A 133 -12.07 11.44 -37.82
N SER A 134 -11.21 12.30 -37.25
CA SER A 134 -9.78 12.06 -37.06
C SER A 134 -9.53 11.41 -35.69
N LYS A 135 -8.44 10.63 -35.58
CA LYS A 135 -8.09 9.95 -34.32
C LYS A 135 -7.69 11.00 -33.26
N PHE A 136 -8.28 10.91 -32.07
CA PHE A 136 -7.87 11.70 -30.91
C PHE A 136 -6.47 11.30 -30.49
N THR A 137 -5.46 12.14 -30.72
CA THR A 137 -4.07 11.82 -30.40
C THR A 137 -3.59 12.49 -29.12
N ALA A 138 -4.15 13.64 -28.74
CA ALA A 138 -3.67 14.46 -27.61
C ALA A 138 -2.14 14.61 -27.60
N GLY A 139 -1.49 14.74 -28.76
CA GLY A 139 -0.03 14.77 -28.86
C GLY A 139 0.70 13.47 -28.49
N ILE A 140 0.01 12.35 -28.25
CA ILE A 140 0.58 11.03 -27.99
C ILE A 140 0.32 10.10 -29.19
N TYR A 141 1.42 9.61 -29.76
CA TYR A 141 1.46 8.82 -30.99
C TYR A 141 2.19 7.51 -30.77
N SER A 142 1.86 6.48 -31.56
CA SER A 142 2.81 5.39 -31.77
C SER A 142 3.98 5.90 -32.62
N PHE A 143 5.18 5.31 -32.48
CA PHE A 143 6.34 5.71 -33.29
C PHE A 143 6.02 5.64 -34.80
N ARG A 144 5.31 4.57 -35.19
CA ARG A 144 4.88 4.31 -36.58
C ARG A 144 3.93 5.39 -37.11
N ASP A 145 2.96 5.83 -36.31
CA ASP A 145 2.01 6.87 -36.73
C ASP A 145 2.68 8.25 -36.81
N TYR A 146 3.60 8.54 -35.88
CA TYR A 146 4.29 9.83 -35.82
C TYR A 146 5.14 10.08 -37.08
N ILE A 147 5.95 9.10 -37.48
CA ILE A 147 6.77 9.19 -38.70
C ILE A 147 5.93 9.17 -39.99
N GLY A 148 4.68 8.69 -39.91
CA GLY A 148 3.72 8.81 -41.01
C GLY A 148 3.30 10.25 -41.28
N GLY A 149 3.25 11.07 -40.22
CA GLY A 149 2.89 12.48 -40.26
C GLY A 149 3.98 13.41 -40.80
N GLU A 150 3.59 14.62 -41.22
CA GLU A 150 4.52 15.59 -41.82
C GLU A 150 5.63 16.01 -40.85
N LYS A 151 5.30 16.28 -39.58
CA LYS A 151 6.30 16.70 -38.57
C LYS A 151 7.31 15.58 -38.27
N GLY A 152 6.83 14.35 -38.08
CA GLY A 152 7.69 13.21 -37.76
C GLY A 152 8.71 12.90 -38.86
N LYS A 153 8.34 13.03 -40.15
CA LYS A 153 9.27 12.86 -41.27
C LYS A 153 10.43 13.84 -41.28
N HIS A 154 10.22 15.06 -40.78
CA HIS A 154 11.26 16.09 -40.72
C HIS A 154 12.13 15.97 -39.47
N GLU A 155 11.58 15.43 -38.37
CA GLU A 155 12.33 15.23 -37.13
C GLU A 155 13.13 13.93 -37.12
N TRP A 156 12.60 12.85 -37.71
CA TRP A 156 13.21 11.53 -37.76
C TRP A 156 13.51 11.15 -39.21
N ILE A 157 14.79 11.23 -39.57
CA ILE A 157 15.26 10.90 -40.92
C ILE A 157 15.71 9.45 -40.95
N LEU A 158 15.27 8.70 -41.95
CA LEU A 158 15.78 7.35 -42.20
C LEU A 158 17.23 7.44 -42.70
N HIS A 159 18.18 7.02 -41.86
CA HIS A 159 19.61 7.10 -42.16
C HIS A 159 20.12 5.85 -42.88
N GLN A 160 19.65 4.67 -42.47
CA GLN A 160 20.06 3.39 -43.03
C GLN A 160 18.82 2.59 -43.43
N GLU A 161 18.64 2.41 -44.73
CA GLU A 161 17.58 1.61 -45.33
C GLU A 161 18.14 0.21 -45.67
N PHE A 162 17.34 -0.84 -45.47
CA PHE A 162 17.71 -2.20 -45.87
C PHE A 162 17.99 -2.23 -47.38
N SER A 163 19.12 -2.85 -47.79
CA SER A 163 19.47 -2.98 -49.21
C SER A 163 18.41 -3.80 -49.94
N LYS A 164 17.52 -3.13 -50.68
CA LYS A 164 16.67 -3.75 -51.71
C LYS A 164 17.56 -4.31 -52.83
N ARG A 165 18.15 -5.49 -52.66
CA ARG A 165 18.72 -6.24 -53.79
C ARG A 165 17.68 -7.23 -54.33
N LYS A 166 17.15 -6.87 -55.50
CA LYS A 166 16.33 -7.62 -56.48
C LYS A 166 14.92 -8.06 -56.06
N GLN A 167 13.97 -7.16 -56.25
CA GLN A 167 12.67 -7.52 -56.86
C GLN A 167 12.62 -6.85 -58.24
N GLU A 168 13.30 -7.44 -59.21
CA GLU A 168 12.92 -7.29 -60.62
C GLU A 168 12.41 -8.64 -61.10
N ALA A 169 11.28 -8.59 -61.82
CA ALA A 169 10.58 -9.68 -62.50
C ALA A 169 9.71 -10.62 -61.65
N SER A 170 8.53 -10.14 -61.25
CA SER A 170 7.29 -10.94 -61.30
C SER A 170 6.13 -9.98 -61.49
N GLN A 171 5.44 -10.11 -62.62
CA GLN A 171 4.28 -9.30 -63.00
C GLN A 171 3.17 -9.37 -61.93
N PRO A 172 2.35 -8.31 -61.76
CA PRO A 172 1.20 -8.38 -60.88
C PRO A 172 0.12 -9.24 -61.55
N ASN A 173 -0.02 -10.49 -61.11
CA ASN A 173 -1.26 -11.21 -61.34
C ASN A 173 -2.31 -10.61 -60.41
N GLU A 174 -3.22 -9.83 -61.00
CA GLU A 174 -4.53 -9.57 -60.44
C GLU A 174 -5.16 -10.91 -60.07
N HIS A 175 -5.29 -11.23 -58.79
CA HIS A 175 -6.40 -12.01 -58.22
C HIS A 175 -6.44 -11.64 -56.74
N GLY A 176 -7.59 -11.11 -56.31
CA GLY A 176 -7.77 -10.45 -55.03
C GLY A 176 -7.49 -11.36 -53.85
N ASP A 177 -6.51 -10.99 -53.04
CA ASP A 177 -6.49 -11.29 -51.62
C ASP A 177 -6.03 -10.03 -50.87
N ASN A 178 -7.01 -9.33 -50.31
CA ASN A 178 -6.81 -8.19 -49.43
C ASN A 178 -6.24 -8.70 -48.10
N ARG A 179 -4.91 -8.80 -47.95
CA ARG A 179 -4.28 -8.96 -46.63
C ARG A 179 -2.80 -8.61 -46.62
N GLN A 180 -2.48 -7.65 -45.74
CA GLN A 180 -1.16 -7.25 -45.23
C GLN A 180 -0.25 -6.52 -46.22
N THR A 181 -0.35 -5.19 -46.20
CA THR A 181 0.79 -4.31 -46.42
C THR A 181 1.94 -4.77 -45.49
N LYS A 182 2.97 -5.41 -46.06
CA LYS A 182 4.18 -5.78 -45.31
C LYS A 182 4.82 -4.52 -44.73
N THR A 183 4.70 -4.32 -43.42
CA THR A 183 5.32 -3.20 -42.71
C THR A 183 6.79 -3.52 -42.43
N ASN A 184 7.68 -2.53 -42.61
CA ASN A 184 9.13 -2.68 -42.45
C ASN A 184 9.59 -2.47 -40.99
N PHE A 185 8.84 -2.94 -39.99
CA PHE A 185 9.18 -2.77 -38.57
C PHE A 185 9.27 -4.12 -37.87
N ALA A 186 10.08 -4.18 -36.81
CA ALA A 186 10.09 -5.34 -35.94
C ALA A 186 8.71 -5.55 -35.27
N PRO A 187 8.30 -6.82 -35.05
CA PRO A 187 7.02 -7.14 -34.42
C PRO A 187 6.97 -6.71 -32.95
N ASN A 188 8.11 -6.77 -32.24
CA ASN A 188 8.25 -6.34 -30.86
C ASN A 188 9.28 -5.19 -30.79
N PRO A 189 9.09 -4.15 -29.96
CA PRO A 189 10.06 -3.07 -29.83
C PRO A 189 11.42 -3.57 -29.33
N ASN A 190 12.50 -2.97 -29.85
CA ASN A 190 13.87 -3.28 -29.43
C ASN A 190 14.28 -2.33 -28.30
N LEU A 191 14.53 -2.85 -27.10
CA LEU A 191 14.97 -2.06 -25.95
C LEU A 191 16.50 -2.01 -25.84
N SER A 192 17.21 -3.10 -26.14
CA SER A 192 18.68 -3.20 -26.02
C SER A 192 19.43 -2.15 -26.86
N PRO A 193 19.16 -1.99 -28.18
CA PRO A 193 19.87 -1.02 -29.00
C PRO A 193 19.43 0.43 -28.78
N ASN A 194 18.26 0.66 -28.16
CA ASN A 194 17.67 2.00 -28.00
C ASN A 194 17.85 2.57 -26.58
N ILE A 195 17.83 1.72 -25.55
CA ILE A 195 17.85 2.11 -24.13
C ILE A 195 18.94 1.36 -23.37
N GLY A 196 19.09 0.05 -23.64
CA GLY A 196 19.95 -0.84 -22.85
C GLY A 196 21.42 -0.52 -22.88
N ILE A 197 21.92 -0.23 -24.07
CA ILE A 197 23.33 0.03 -24.34
C ILE A 197 23.47 1.51 -24.66
N LYS A 198 24.22 2.24 -23.83
CA LYS A 198 24.49 3.66 -24.12
C LYS A 198 25.44 3.75 -25.32
N PRO A 199 25.09 4.48 -26.38
CA PRO A 199 25.89 4.49 -27.60
C PRO A 199 27.22 5.23 -27.38
N HIS A 200 28.34 4.51 -27.52
CA HIS A 200 29.65 5.14 -27.74
C HIS A 200 29.73 5.69 -29.17
N SER A 201 30.58 6.69 -29.41
CA SER A 201 30.78 7.19 -30.77
C SER A 201 31.42 6.11 -31.65
N ARG A 202 31.05 6.08 -32.94
CA ARG A 202 31.61 5.13 -33.93
C ARG A 202 33.15 5.15 -33.95
N SER A 203 33.76 6.30 -33.66
CA SER A 203 35.21 6.46 -33.56
C SER A 203 35.87 5.55 -32.52
N TRP A 204 35.20 5.24 -31.40
CA TRP A 204 35.73 4.32 -30.38
C TRP A 204 35.79 2.88 -30.88
N PHE A 205 34.77 2.43 -31.61
CA PHE A 205 34.76 1.10 -32.23
C PHE A 205 35.84 1.00 -33.32
N ILE A 206 35.98 2.03 -34.16
CA ILE A 206 37.06 2.07 -35.17
C ILE A 206 38.43 2.03 -34.48
N ALA A 207 38.64 2.82 -33.43
CA ALA A 207 39.90 2.82 -32.68
C ALA A 207 40.21 1.45 -32.07
N ALA A 208 39.22 0.78 -31.46
CA ALA A 208 39.39 -0.56 -30.90
C ALA A 208 39.70 -1.61 -31.98
N ALA A 209 39.06 -1.55 -33.15
CA ALA A 209 39.35 -2.43 -34.28
C ALA A 209 40.79 -2.24 -34.78
N ILE A 210 41.26 -1.00 -34.91
CA ILE A 210 42.64 -0.67 -35.30
C ILE A 210 43.63 -1.19 -34.24
N VAL A 211 43.38 -0.95 -32.97
CA VAL A 211 44.22 -1.44 -31.85
C VAL A 211 44.29 -2.97 -31.87
N GLY A 212 43.17 -3.65 -32.05
CA GLY A 212 43.13 -5.11 -32.18
C GLY A 212 44.03 -5.60 -33.32
N LEU A 213 43.89 -5.02 -34.52
CA LEU A 213 44.71 -5.38 -35.69
C LEU A 213 46.20 -5.15 -35.45
N ILE A 214 46.57 -4.01 -34.84
CA ILE A 214 47.97 -3.68 -34.52
C ILE A 214 48.55 -4.71 -33.54
N ILE A 215 47.82 -5.01 -32.46
CA ILE A 215 48.28 -5.95 -31.45
C ILE A 215 48.40 -7.37 -32.02
N GLN A 216 47.48 -7.81 -32.88
CA GLN A 216 47.56 -9.12 -33.54
C GLN A 216 48.72 -9.19 -34.55
N LEU A 217 48.97 -8.11 -35.31
CA LEU A 217 50.11 -8.01 -36.21
C LEU A 217 51.44 -8.04 -35.42
N PHE A 218 51.48 -7.41 -34.25
CA PHE A 218 52.64 -7.44 -33.37
C PHE A 218 53.00 -8.88 -32.96
N VAL A 219 52.03 -9.74 -32.64
CA VAL A 219 52.31 -11.16 -32.33
C VAL A 219 52.96 -11.87 -33.51
N LEU A 220 52.47 -11.64 -34.73
CA LEU A 220 53.01 -12.25 -35.95
C LEU A 220 54.43 -11.75 -36.26
N LEU A 221 54.69 -10.45 -36.09
CA LEU A 221 56.03 -9.87 -36.21
C LEU A 221 56.98 -10.37 -35.12
N TRP A 222 56.48 -10.56 -33.90
CA TRP A 222 57.27 -11.13 -32.82
C TRP A 222 57.66 -12.59 -33.12
N ALA A 223 56.74 -13.38 -33.69
CA ALA A 223 57.02 -14.74 -34.12
C ALA A 223 58.10 -14.81 -35.23
N THR A 224 58.10 -13.87 -36.18
CA THR A 224 59.14 -13.82 -37.22
C THR A 224 60.48 -13.34 -36.67
N VAL A 225 60.49 -12.32 -35.81
CA VAL A 225 61.71 -11.76 -35.21
C VAL A 225 62.39 -12.76 -34.27
N THR A 226 61.63 -13.42 -33.40
CA THR A 226 62.18 -14.45 -32.49
C THR A 226 62.82 -15.61 -33.24
N ARG A 227 62.22 -16.05 -34.36
CA ARG A 227 62.76 -17.15 -35.19
C ARG A 227 63.94 -16.72 -36.07
N TYR A 228 63.79 -15.65 -36.86
CA TYR A 228 64.76 -15.32 -37.91
C TYR A 228 65.85 -14.34 -37.47
N HIS A 229 65.55 -13.43 -36.54
CA HIS A 229 66.54 -12.46 -36.06
C HIS A 229 67.28 -12.95 -34.81
N TYR A 230 66.55 -13.44 -33.80
CA TYR A 230 67.15 -13.91 -32.54
C TYR A 230 67.50 -15.41 -32.52
N GLN A 231 67.06 -16.18 -33.53
CA GLN A 231 67.33 -17.63 -33.64
C GLN A 231 66.97 -18.42 -32.37
N TRP A 232 65.87 -18.04 -31.70
CA TRP A 232 65.39 -18.78 -30.54
C TRP A 232 64.71 -20.07 -31.00
N LEU A 233 65.34 -21.22 -30.71
CA LEU A 233 64.81 -22.55 -31.00
C LEU A 233 64.12 -23.14 -29.76
N ARG A 234 63.01 -23.85 -29.97
CA ARG A 234 62.42 -24.72 -28.95
C ARG A 234 63.14 -26.07 -29.01
N ASN A 235 63.76 -26.50 -27.90
CA ASN A 235 64.41 -27.82 -27.75
C ASN A 235 65.45 -28.19 -28.84
N THR A 236 66.20 -27.22 -29.39
CA THR A 236 67.29 -27.43 -30.36
C THR A 236 66.90 -28.04 -31.73
N HIS A 237 65.62 -28.25 -32.03
CA HIS A 237 65.15 -28.75 -33.33
C HIS A 237 64.73 -27.59 -34.27
N GLU A 238 65.10 -27.69 -35.56
CA GLU A 238 64.75 -26.71 -36.59
C GLU A 238 63.38 -27.00 -37.21
N ASP A 239 62.32 -26.46 -36.59
CA ASP A 239 60.96 -26.53 -37.15
C ASP A 239 60.71 -25.35 -38.11
N ASP A 240 61.14 -25.48 -39.36
CA ASP A 240 60.98 -24.44 -40.40
C ASP A 240 59.53 -24.10 -40.72
N TYR A 241 58.60 -25.01 -40.42
CA TYR A 241 57.17 -24.81 -40.60
C TYR A 241 56.53 -23.92 -39.52
N ALA A 242 57.20 -23.66 -38.39
CA ALA A 242 56.59 -23.02 -37.22
C ALA A 242 55.98 -21.65 -37.50
N VAL A 243 56.77 -20.74 -38.10
CA VAL A 243 56.34 -19.35 -38.36
C VAL A 243 55.35 -19.25 -39.53
N PRO A 244 55.59 -19.88 -40.71
CA PRO A 244 54.63 -19.86 -41.81
C PRO A 244 53.25 -20.41 -41.40
N LEU A 245 53.22 -21.51 -40.64
CA LEU A 245 51.97 -22.14 -40.20
C LEU A 245 51.25 -21.29 -39.14
N THR A 246 51.99 -20.59 -38.27
CA THR A 246 51.41 -19.63 -37.31
C THR A 246 50.77 -18.43 -38.03
N VAL A 247 51.45 -17.86 -39.03
CA VAL A 247 50.93 -16.70 -39.80
C VAL A 247 49.69 -17.10 -40.60
N VAL A 248 49.79 -18.15 -41.41
CA VAL A 248 48.67 -18.64 -42.23
C VAL A 248 47.50 -19.08 -41.35
N GLY A 249 47.77 -19.81 -40.27
CA GLY A 249 46.75 -20.26 -39.32
C GLY A 249 46.02 -19.11 -38.65
N THR A 250 46.74 -18.08 -38.20
CA THR A 250 46.14 -16.89 -37.56
C THR A 250 45.26 -16.11 -38.53
N VAL A 251 45.70 -15.90 -39.78
CA VAL A 251 44.91 -15.18 -40.80
C VAL A 251 43.63 -15.96 -41.14
N LEU A 252 43.75 -17.27 -41.39
CA LEU A 252 42.58 -18.12 -41.67
C LEU A 252 41.62 -18.16 -40.48
N LEU A 253 42.13 -18.23 -39.26
CA LEU A 253 41.30 -18.24 -38.06
C LEU A 253 40.53 -16.93 -37.90
N CYS A 254 41.19 -15.77 -38.02
CA CYS A 254 40.53 -14.47 -37.97
C CYS A 254 39.47 -14.33 -39.08
N LEU A 255 39.77 -14.75 -40.32
CA LEU A 255 38.79 -14.73 -41.41
C LEU A 255 37.60 -15.65 -41.14
N GLY A 256 37.85 -16.87 -40.64
CA GLY A 256 36.80 -17.81 -40.27
C GLY A 256 35.87 -17.26 -39.16
N MET A 257 36.45 -16.64 -38.14
CA MET A 257 35.71 -15.98 -37.06
C MET A 257 34.89 -14.78 -37.56
N ALA A 258 35.47 -13.96 -38.46
CA ALA A 258 34.75 -12.86 -39.11
C ALA A 258 33.56 -13.36 -39.94
N LEU A 259 33.74 -14.45 -40.71
CA LEU A 259 32.66 -15.08 -41.48
C LEU A 259 31.56 -15.64 -40.57
N CYS A 260 31.90 -16.20 -39.41
CA CYS A 260 30.90 -16.68 -38.44
C CYS A 260 30.04 -15.52 -37.90
N ALA A 261 30.67 -14.41 -37.50
CA ALA A 261 29.95 -13.22 -37.02
C ALA A 261 29.09 -12.58 -38.14
N TYR A 262 29.66 -12.44 -39.34
CA TYR A 262 28.96 -11.92 -40.52
C TYR A 262 27.73 -12.77 -40.88
N LEU A 263 27.83 -14.11 -40.81
CA LEU A 263 26.70 -14.98 -41.07
C LEU A 263 25.54 -14.70 -40.11
N ILE A 264 25.82 -14.59 -38.81
CA ILE A 264 24.83 -14.31 -37.77
C ILE A 264 24.19 -12.92 -37.99
N GLU A 265 25.01 -11.87 -38.18
CA GLU A 265 24.54 -10.51 -38.47
C GLU A 265 23.69 -10.48 -39.76
N SER A 266 24.06 -11.23 -40.80
CA SER A 266 23.34 -11.23 -42.08
C SER A 266 21.93 -11.84 -42.03
N THR A 267 21.54 -12.43 -40.89
CA THR A 267 20.19 -12.95 -40.64
C THR A 267 19.25 -11.91 -40.01
N THR A 268 19.79 -10.80 -39.51
CA THR A 268 19.00 -9.69 -38.97
C THR A 268 18.84 -8.59 -40.02
N LYS A 269 17.67 -7.95 -40.01
CA LYS A 269 17.35 -6.77 -40.81
C LYS A 269 17.14 -5.61 -39.88
N GLU A 270 17.79 -4.49 -40.15
CA GLU A 270 17.74 -3.31 -39.30
C GLU A 270 17.35 -2.07 -40.10
N GLN A 271 16.57 -1.21 -39.45
CA GLN A 271 16.29 0.14 -39.93
C GLN A 271 16.63 1.13 -38.83
N VAL A 272 17.38 2.17 -39.22
CA VAL A 272 17.90 3.17 -38.29
C VAL A 272 17.36 4.54 -38.65
N TYR A 273 16.63 5.13 -37.71
CA TYR A 273 16.13 6.50 -37.78
C TYR A 273 17.02 7.40 -36.92
N GLU A 274 17.48 8.51 -37.49
CA GLU A 274 18.27 9.51 -36.80
C GLU A 274 17.45 10.76 -36.54
N LYS A 275 17.47 11.23 -35.30
CA LYS A 275 16.73 12.41 -34.84
C LYS A 275 17.52 13.67 -35.17
N VAL A 276 16.89 14.60 -35.89
CA VAL A 276 17.46 15.91 -36.19
C VAL A 276 17.36 16.79 -34.95
N VAL A 277 18.48 16.95 -34.24
CA VAL A 277 18.56 17.80 -33.04
C VAL A 277 18.48 19.27 -33.45
N LYS A 278 17.36 19.93 -33.12
CA LYS A 278 17.19 21.38 -33.25
C LYS A 278 17.77 22.12 -32.03
N ASN A 279 18.16 23.38 -32.22
CA ASN A 279 18.75 24.22 -31.15
C ASN A 279 17.79 24.52 -29.98
N ASP A 280 16.48 24.34 -30.17
CA ASP A 280 15.48 24.46 -29.10
C ASP A 280 15.04 23.05 -28.61
N PRO A 281 15.44 22.62 -27.40
CA PRO A 281 15.09 21.32 -26.85
C PRO A 281 13.63 21.25 -26.33
N ALA A 282 12.95 22.38 -26.14
CA ALA A 282 11.59 22.40 -25.59
C ALA A 282 10.52 21.94 -26.59
N GLY A 283 10.77 22.12 -27.89
CA GLY A 283 9.82 21.79 -28.96
C GLY A 283 10.01 20.42 -29.62
N GLN A 284 10.97 19.63 -29.17
CA GLN A 284 11.26 18.30 -29.73
C GLN A 284 10.34 17.23 -29.15
N SER A 285 10.02 16.23 -29.96
CA SER A 285 9.23 15.09 -29.49
C SER A 285 10.02 14.27 -28.47
N LYS A 286 9.34 13.65 -27.51
CA LYS A 286 9.95 12.80 -26.47
C LYS A 286 9.44 11.38 -26.59
N MET A 287 10.31 10.41 -26.39
CA MET A 287 9.96 8.99 -26.48
C MET A 287 9.82 8.39 -25.10
N TYR A 288 8.80 7.54 -24.91
CA TYR A 288 8.54 6.83 -23.67
C TYR A 288 8.31 5.35 -23.94
N TRP A 289 8.86 4.51 -23.07
CA TRP A 289 8.59 3.08 -23.01
C TRP A 289 8.01 2.75 -21.65
N VAL A 290 6.93 1.96 -21.64
CA VAL A 290 6.26 1.51 -20.42
C VAL A 290 5.98 0.02 -20.49
N GLN A 291 6.38 -0.69 -19.46
CA GLN A 291 6.16 -2.11 -19.22
C GLN A 291 5.35 -2.25 -17.92
N PRO A 292 4.25 -3.01 -17.94
CA PRO A 292 3.43 -3.24 -16.76
C PRO A 292 4.14 -4.19 -15.79
N GLY A 293 3.91 -3.98 -14.50
CA GLY A 293 4.38 -4.85 -13.45
C GLY A 293 3.67 -6.19 -13.40
N ASN A 294 4.36 -7.18 -12.86
CA ASN A 294 3.91 -8.57 -12.75
C ASN A 294 3.49 -9.19 -14.08
N GLN A 295 4.11 -8.73 -15.17
CA GLN A 295 4.00 -9.39 -16.44
C GLN A 295 4.72 -10.73 -16.37
N ILE A 296 3.99 -11.82 -16.64
CA ILE A 296 4.54 -13.17 -16.66
C ILE A 296 4.82 -13.55 -18.11
N ILE A 297 6.07 -13.87 -18.42
CA ILE A 297 6.48 -14.44 -19.71
C ILE A 297 7.30 -15.69 -19.43
N GLY A 298 6.84 -16.84 -19.92
CA GLY A 298 7.43 -18.12 -19.59
C GLY A 298 7.30 -18.40 -18.10
N ASP A 299 8.45 -18.60 -17.45
CA ASP A 299 8.63 -18.86 -16.02
C ASP A 299 9.05 -17.62 -15.22
N GLN A 300 9.24 -16.47 -15.89
CA GLN A 300 9.74 -15.24 -15.26
C GLN A 300 8.65 -14.19 -15.07
N VAL A 301 8.78 -13.43 -13.98
CA VAL A 301 7.94 -12.28 -13.63
C VAL A 301 8.76 -11.01 -13.75
N PHE A 302 8.23 -10.00 -14.43
CA PHE A 302 8.92 -8.75 -14.69
C PHE A 302 8.30 -7.58 -13.91
N ASP A 303 9.17 -6.74 -13.34
CA ASP A 303 8.80 -5.53 -12.60
C ASP A 303 8.23 -4.43 -13.52
N PRO A 304 7.46 -3.47 -12.97
CA PRO A 304 7.06 -2.30 -13.72
C PRO A 304 8.28 -1.48 -14.14
N PHE A 305 8.26 -1.03 -15.39
CA PHE A 305 9.34 -0.25 -15.97
C PHE A 305 8.79 0.90 -16.79
N ALA A 306 9.36 2.09 -16.59
CA ALA A 306 9.12 3.23 -17.45
C ALA A 306 10.40 4.04 -17.66
N TYR A 307 10.65 4.45 -18.90
CA TYR A 307 11.82 5.22 -19.29
C TYR A 307 11.43 6.34 -20.28
N SER A 308 12.12 7.48 -20.21
CA SER A 308 12.02 8.57 -21.19
C SER A 308 13.38 9.06 -21.62
N ASP A 309 13.45 9.53 -22.86
CA ASP A 309 14.60 10.22 -23.44
C ASP A 309 14.83 11.65 -22.90
N ALA A 310 14.05 12.12 -21.92
CA ALA A 310 14.18 13.46 -21.34
C ALA A 310 15.54 13.74 -20.68
N LYS A 311 16.21 12.73 -20.09
CA LYS A 311 17.55 12.87 -19.50
C LYS A 311 18.67 12.79 -20.54
N HIS A 312 18.47 11.96 -21.56
CA HIS A 312 19.41 11.72 -22.65
C HIS A 312 18.61 11.65 -23.96
N THR A 313 18.64 12.74 -24.74
CA THR A 313 17.89 12.82 -25.99
C THR A 313 18.27 11.67 -26.90
N LEU A 314 17.29 10.82 -27.23
CA LEU A 314 17.52 9.68 -28.10
C LEU A 314 17.82 10.22 -29.51
N ARG A 315 19.08 10.10 -29.94
CA ARG A 315 19.51 10.54 -31.27
C ARG A 315 19.25 9.51 -32.36
N ARG A 316 19.18 8.23 -31.98
CA ARG A 316 19.10 7.11 -32.90
C ARG A 316 18.06 6.13 -32.41
N TYR A 317 17.10 5.79 -33.26
CA TYR A 317 16.14 4.73 -33.03
C TYR A 317 16.39 3.59 -34.03
N THR A 318 16.63 2.40 -33.52
CA THR A 318 16.93 1.19 -34.30
C THR A 318 15.81 0.18 -34.10
N THR A 319 15.20 -0.27 -35.20
CA THR A 319 14.28 -1.41 -35.20
C THR A 319 14.94 -2.58 -35.94
N SER A 320 15.03 -3.74 -35.30
CA SER A 320 15.77 -4.91 -35.78
C SER A 320 14.92 -6.17 -35.66
N TRP A 321 14.78 -6.92 -36.76
CA TRP A 321 14.00 -8.15 -36.83
C TRP A 321 14.69 -9.23 -37.66
N LYS A 322 14.32 -10.49 -37.45
CA LYS A 322 14.89 -11.63 -38.16
C LYS A 322 14.31 -11.78 -39.57
N ASP A 323 15.15 -12.05 -40.56
CA ASP A 323 14.71 -12.32 -41.93
C ASP A 323 14.38 -13.81 -42.13
N GLU A 324 13.10 -14.14 -42.21
CA GLU A 324 12.64 -15.54 -42.39
C GLU A 324 12.84 -16.07 -43.83
N ARG A 325 13.15 -15.20 -44.81
CA ARG A 325 13.07 -15.52 -46.26
C ARG A 325 14.40 -15.84 -46.95
N LYS A 326 15.50 -16.03 -46.22
CA LYS A 326 16.80 -16.32 -46.87
C LYS A 326 16.97 -17.82 -47.08
N ASP A 327 17.05 -18.24 -48.33
CA ASP A 327 17.51 -19.58 -48.70
C ASP A 327 18.84 -19.85 -47.99
N SER A 328 18.95 -20.98 -47.29
CA SER A 328 20.12 -21.27 -46.48
C SER A 328 21.34 -21.32 -47.40
N ASN A 329 22.22 -20.35 -47.25
CA ASN A 329 23.49 -20.28 -47.95
C ASN A 329 24.46 -21.30 -47.34
N THR A 330 24.10 -22.59 -47.43
CA THR A 330 24.78 -23.74 -46.82
C THR A 330 26.27 -23.76 -47.13
N HIS A 331 26.64 -23.31 -48.34
CA HIS A 331 28.02 -23.16 -48.76
C HIS A 331 28.81 -22.20 -47.88
N TRP A 332 28.24 -21.06 -47.51
CA TRP A 332 28.93 -20.07 -46.66
C TRP A 332 29.16 -20.57 -45.24
N ILE A 333 28.23 -21.36 -44.69
CA ILE A 333 28.38 -21.98 -43.36
C ILE A 333 29.52 -22.98 -43.37
N TRP A 334 29.56 -23.89 -44.35
CA TRP A 334 30.66 -24.84 -44.48
C TRP A 334 32.01 -24.15 -44.73
N THR A 335 32.03 -23.09 -45.54
CA THR A 335 33.23 -22.27 -45.72
C THR A 335 33.71 -21.66 -44.41
N ALA A 336 32.80 -21.10 -43.60
CA ALA A 336 33.15 -20.52 -42.29
C ALA A 336 33.68 -21.59 -41.32
N VAL A 337 33.02 -22.74 -41.21
CA VAL A 337 33.44 -23.87 -40.37
C VAL A 337 34.81 -24.40 -40.79
N ALA A 338 35.00 -24.69 -42.08
CA ALA A 338 36.24 -25.26 -42.61
C ALA A 338 37.42 -24.29 -42.49
N THR A 339 37.20 -23.01 -42.78
CA THR A 339 38.22 -21.96 -42.66
C THR A 339 38.65 -21.77 -41.21
N THR A 340 37.70 -21.75 -40.27
CA THR A 340 37.96 -21.63 -38.83
C THR A 340 38.70 -22.85 -38.28
N ALA A 341 38.25 -24.07 -38.60
CA ALA A 341 38.88 -25.31 -38.14
C ALA A 341 40.31 -25.47 -38.68
N THR A 342 40.51 -25.24 -39.99
CA THR A 342 41.84 -25.33 -40.62
C THR A 342 42.77 -24.25 -40.08
N GLY A 343 42.25 -23.03 -39.87
CA GLY A 343 42.99 -21.93 -39.25
C GLY A 343 43.45 -22.25 -37.84
N PHE A 344 42.55 -22.77 -36.99
CA PHE A 344 42.88 -23.17 -35.62
C PHE A 344 43.93 -24.28 -35.57
N VAL A 345 43.76 -25.37 -36.34
CA VAL A 345 44.73 -26.49 -36.34
C VAL A 345 46.10 -26.02 -36.82
N SER A 346 46.15 -25.20 -37.86
CA SER A 346 47.40 -24.63 -38.37
C SER A 346 48.05 -23.71 -37.33
N GLN A 347 47.28 -22.81 -36.72
CA GLN A 347 47.79 -21.92 -35.68
C GLN A 347 48.27 -22.69 -34.45
N PHE A 348 47.55 -23.73 -34.03
CA PHE A 348 47.91 -24.60 -32.91
C PHE A 348 49.26 -25.29 -33.14
N LEU A 349 49.41 -25.95 -34.28
CA LEU A 349 50.66 -26.64 -34.65
C LEU A 349 51.82 -25.65 -34.81
N GLY A 350 51.56 -24.47 -35.37
CA GLY A 350 52.56 -23.41 -35.52
C GLY A 350 53.02 -22.85 -34.17
N LEU A 351 52.09 -22.46 -33.29
CA LEU A 351 52.40 -21.93 -31.96
C LEU A 351 53.08 -22.98 -31.07
N ARG A 352 52.76 -24.25 -31.25
CA ARG A 352 53.45 -25.36 -30.59
C ARG A 352 54.88 -25.54 -31.09
N ALA A 353 55.19 -25.21 -32.34
CA ALA A 353 56.54 -25.27 -32.85
C ALA A 353 57.35 -23.97 -32.58
N CYS A 354 56.70 -22.86 -32.23
CA CYS A 354 57.36 -21.60 -31.89
C CYS A 354 57.93 -21.57 -30.46
N HIS A 355 58.81 -20.59 -30.20
CA HIS A 355 59.29 -20.28 -28.86
C HIS A 355 58.12 -19.91 -27.94
N SER A 356 58.16 -20.33 -26.67
CA SER A 356 57.07 -20.18 -25.70
C SER A 356 56.57 -18.75 -25.51
N SER A 357 57.47 -17.77 -25.63
CA SER A 357 57.14 -16.35 -25.56
C SER A 357 56.07 -15.92 -26.58
N VAL A 358 56.00 -16.54 -27.76
CA VAL A 358 54.99 -16.24 -28.79
C VAL A 358 53.60 -16.69 -28.32
N ALA A 359 53.50 -17.90 -27.73
CA ALA A 359 52.24 -18.42 -27.21
C ALA A 359 51.74 -17.62 -25.98
N VAL A 360 52.65 -17.21 -25.09
CA VAL A 360 52.33 -16.35 -23.94
C VAL A 360 51.82 -14.98 -24.39
N ILE A 361 52.48 -14.35 -25.38
CA ILE A 361 52.03 -13.07 -25.94
C ILE A 361 50.68 -13.22 -26.63
N GLN A 362 50.45 -14.27 -27.42
CA GLN A 362 49.15 -14.53 -28.05
C GLN A 362 48.02 -14.67 -27.01
N LEU A 363 48.28 -15.35 -25.89
CA LEU A 363 47.33 -15.43 -24.78
C LEU A 363 47.08 -14.06 -24.13
N GLY A 364 48.14 -13.30 -23.85
CA GLY A 364 48.02 -11.95 -23.29
C GLY A 364 47.20 -11.03 -24.20
N VAL A 365 47.43 -11.08 -25.51
CA VAL A 365 46.67 -10.35 -26.53
C VAL A 365 45.20 -10.77 -26.55
N THR A 366 44.92 -12.07 -26.44
CA THR A 366 43.53 -12.59 -26.37
C THR A 366 42.80 -12.10 -25.11
N VAL A 367 43.48 -12.05 -23.97
CA VAL A 367 42.93 -11.51 -22.71
C VAL A 367 42.69 -10.00 -22.82
N ILE A 368 43.68 -9.23 -23.30
CA ILE A 368 43.55 -7.77 -23.50
C ILE A 368 42.40 -7.47 -24.45
N MET A 369 42.30 -8.18 -25.57
CA MET A 369 41.22 -7.98 -26.52
C MET A 369 39.86 -8.34 -25.92
N SER A 370 39.79 -9.37 -25.07
CA SER A 370 38.56 -9.72 -24.36
C SER A 370 38.13 -8.63 -23.36
N LEU A 371 39.10 -7.97 -22.70
CA LEU A 371 38.84 -6.80 -21.86
C LEU A 371 38.37 -5.60 -22.69
N ILE A 372 38.95 -5.36 -23.86
CA ILE A 372 38.50 -4.30 -24.80
C ILE A 372 37.07 -4.58 -25.27
N ARG A 373 36.76 -5.82 -25.69
CA ARG A 373 35.41 -6.25 -26.08
C ARG A 373 34.39 -6.01 -24.96
N SER A 374 34.72 -6.39 -23.73
CA SER A 374 33.87 -6.13 -22.56
C SER A 374 33.74 -4.63 -22.27
N GLY A 375 34.85 -3.89 -22.39
CA GLY A 375 34.98 -2.46 -22.09
C GLY A 375 34.09 -1.57 -22.95
N LEU A 376 34.02 -1.86 -24.26
CA LEU A 376 33.22 -1.11 -25.24
C LEU A 376 31.71 -1.10 -24.93
N ARG A 377 31.24 -2.02 -24.07
CA ARG A 377 29.80 -2.21 -23.77
C ARG A 377 29.49 -2.17 -22.27
N THR A 378 30.37 -1.54 -21.49
CA THR A 378 30.22 -1.40 -20.02
C THR A 378 29.10 -0.45 -19.61
N GLN A 379 28.72 0.51 -20.45
CA GLN A 379 27.69 1.49 -20.14
C GLN A 379 26.29 0.93 -20.44
N ARG A 380 25.68 0.32 -19.42
CA ARG A 380 24.31 -0.18 -19.47
C ARG A 380 23.34 0.73 -18.72
N LEU A 381 22.05 0.56 -19.01
CA LEU A 381 20.93 1.15 -18.28
C LEU A 381 21.12 0.93 -16.77
N ARG A 382 21.06 2.00 -15.96
CA ARG A 382 21.14 1.89 -14.50
C ARG A 382 19.75 1.67 -13.90
N LYS A 383 19.68 1.04 -12.72
CA LYS A 383 18.41 0.85 -11.99
C LYS A 383 17.68 2.18 -11.73
N GLU A 384 18.43 3.23 -11.39
CA GLU A 384 17.95 4.59 -11.11
C GLU A 384 17.36 5.33 -12.33
N GLU A 385 17.59 4.83 -13.56
CA GLU A 385 17.05 5.42 -14.78
C GLU A 385 15.61 4.96 -15.06
N ASN A 386 15.14 3.88 -14.40
CA ASN A 386 13.74 3.50 -14.39
C ASN A 386 12.95 4.44 -13.46
N PHE A 387 11.88 5.04 -13.96
CA PHE A 387 11.00 5.92 -13.20
C PHE A 387 10.32 5.25 -12.01
N MET A 388 10.18 3.92 -12.05
CA MET A 388 9.40 3.15 -11.09
C MET A 388 10.28 2.28 -10.17
N TRP A 389 11.60 2.50 -10.14
CA TRP A 389 12.55 1.57 -9.50
C TRP A 389 12.42 1.47 -7.97
N VAL A 390 11.99 2.55 -7.30
CA VAL A 390 12.03 2.68 -5.83
C VAL A 390 10.97 1.82 -5.15
N PHE A 391 9.74 1.81 -5.69
CA PHE A 391 8.59 1.06 -5.16
C PHE A 391 7.83 0.35 -6.30
N PRO A 392 8.40 -0.70 -6.91
CA PRO A 392 7.75 -1.38 -8.04
C PRO A 392 6.33 -1.83 -7.70
N ASP A 393 6.10 -2.39 -6.52
CA ASP A 393 4.76 -2.84 -6.06
C ASP A 393 3.73 -1.70 -5.98
N PHE A 394 4.17 -0.47 -5.72
CA PHE A 394 3.29 0.69 -5.67
C PHE A 394 2.76 1.06 -7.07
N PHE A 395 3.61 0.99 -8.09
CA PHE A 395 3.22 1.33 -9.47
C PHE A 395 2.48 0.21 -10.18
N GLN A 396 2.53 -1.02 -9.65
CA GLN A 396 1.87 -2.17 -10.24
C GLN A 396 0.37 -1.90 -10.48
N GLY A 397 -0.04 -2.01 -11.74
CA GLY A 397 -1.42 -1.79 -12.22
C GLY A 397 -1.82 -0.33 -12.44
N HIS A 398 -0.89 0.61 -12.21
CA HIS A 398 -1.06 2.07 -12.32
C HIS A 398 0.06 2.73 -13.15
N GLU A 399 0.76 1.96 -13.99
CA GLU A 399 1.90 2.42 -14.78
C GLU A 399 1.49 3.49 -15.80
N LEU A 400 0.31 3.31 -16.42
CA LEU A 400 -0.28 4.29 -17.34
C LEU A 400 -0.70 5.58 -16.63
N ASP A 401 -1.17 5.49 -15.38
CA ASP A 401 -1.56 6.64 -14.57
C ASP A 401 -0.32 7.48 -14.23
N CYS A 402 0.76 6.81 -13.82
CA CYS A 402 2.04 7.44 -13.54
C CYS A 402 2.63 8.11 -14.77
N LEU A 403 2.57 7.46 -15.94
CA LEU A 403 3.01 8.05 -17.19
C LEU A 403 2.22 9.32 -17.53
N ALA A 404 0.89 9.28 -17.41
CA ALA A 404 0.03 10.42 -17.71
C ALA A 404 0.32 11.64 -16.81
N LEU A 405 0.50 11.44 -15.50
CA LEU A 405 0.91 12.51 -14.58
C LEU A 405 2.27 13.10 -14.97
N LYS A 406 3.22 12.24 -15.33
CA LYS A 406 4.58 12.68 -15.69
C LYS A 406 4.56 13.56 -16.95
N ILE A 407 3.85 13.12 -17.98
CA ILE A 407 3.68 13.88 -19.23
C ILE A 407 2.93 15.20 -18.96
N GLY A 408 1.91 15.18 -18.08
CA GLY A 408 1.14 16.36 -17.67
C GLY A 408 1.95 17.43 -16.94
N GLN A 409 2.88 17.06 -16.06
CA GLN A 409 3.67 17.98 -15.22
C GLN A 409 4.94 18.54 -15.90
N LEU A 410 5.34 18.01 -17.06
CA LEU A 410 6.62 18.27 -17.73
C LEU A 410 6.78 19.68 -18.35
N ASP A 411 5.84 20.61 -18.14
CA ASP A 411 5.92 22.01 -18.62
C ASP A 411 6.46 23.00 -17.57
N VAL A 412 6.83 22.57 -16.35
CA VAL A 412 7.51 23.48 -15.41
C VAL A 412 8.95 23.73 -15.91
N PRO A 413 9.35 24.99 -16.21
CA PRO A 413 10.60 25.28 -16.88
C PRO A 413 11.83 24.82 -16.08
N SER A 414 12.78 24.25 -16.83
CA SER A 414 14.09 23.67 -16.47
C SER A 414 15.01 24.47 -15.51
N LYS A 415 14.60 25.66 -15.06
CA LYS A 415 15.33 26.46 -14.08
C LYS A 415 15.19 25.94 -12.64
N VAL A 416 14.09 25.26 -12.29
CA VAL A 416 13.91 24.71 -10.93
C VAL A 416 14.63 23.36 -10.77
N HIS A 417 14.67 22.54 -11.84
CA HIS A 417 15.34 21.24 -11.83
C HIS A 417 16.87 21.36 -11.72
N SER A 418 17.45 22.44 -12.23
CA SER A 418 18.89 22.74 -12.11
C SER A 418 19.28 23.37 -10.76
N ALA A 419 18.32 23.93 -10.01
CA ALA A 419 18.54 24.39 -8.65
C ALA A 419 18.55 23.21 -7.65
N LEU A 420 17.65 22.23 -7.83
CA LEU A 420 17.55 21.04 -6.97
C LEU A 420 18.71 20.06 -7.10
N LEU A 421 19.36 19.98 -8.27
CA LEU A 421 20.56 19.16 -8.47
C LEU A 421 21.86 19.81 -7.95
N LYS A 422 21.82 21.09 -7.59
CA LYS A 422 23.00 21.82 -7.08
C LYS A 422 23.13 21.80 -5.56
N GLU A 423 22.07 21.47 -4.82
CA GLU A 423 22.15 21.31 -3.38
C GLU A 423 22.32 19.83 -3.01
N ASN A 424 23.57 19.47 -2.70
CA ASN A 424 23.99 18.24 -2.04
C ASN A 424 23.16 17.99 -0.77
N THR A 425 22.00 17.36 -0.90
CA THR A 425 21.20 16.89 0.24
C THR A 425 20.93 15.40 0.03
N GLY A 426 21.15 14.63 1.09
CA GLY A 426 21.26 13.18 1.04
C GLY A 426 19.98 12.45 0.62
N TRP A 427 20.08 11.12 0.63
CA TRP A 427 19.04 10.12 0.37
C TRP A 427 17.64 10.42 0.97
N GLU A 428 17.54 11.26 2.00
CA GLU A 428 16.28 11.71 2.63
C GLU A 428 15.43 12.65 1.75
N ALA A 429 16.05 13.50 0.90
CA ALA A 429 15.31 14.48 0.08
C ALA A 429 14.63 13.86 -1.15
N SER A 430 15.22 12.79 -1.71
CA SER A 430 14.56 11.98 -2.76
C SER A 430 13.37 11.19 -2.18
N TYR A 431 13.51 10.70 -0.95
CA TYR A 431 12.41 10.06 -0.22
C TYR A 431 11.24 11.02 0.03
N SER A 432 11.48 12.29 0.40
CA SER A 432 10.41 13.25 0.66
C SER A 432 9.63 13.64 -0.60
N LEU A 433 10.29 13.81 -1.75
CA LEU A 433 9.63 14.18 -3.01
C LEU A 433 8.76 13.03 -3.57
N GLU A 434 9.17 11.78 -3.36
CA GLU A 434 8.46 10.58 -3.81
C GLU A 434 7.32 10.15 -2.88
N ILE A 435 7.43 10.45 -1.57
CA ILE A 435 6.30 10.39 -0.63
C ILE A 435 5.18 11.37 -1.04
N ASP A 436 5.53 12.43 -1.76
CA ASP A 436 4.63 13.51 -2.13
C ASP A 436 3.86 13.25 -3.45
N LEU A 437 4.33 12.30 -4.29
CA LEU A 437 3.54 11.72 -5.41
C LEU A 437 2.21 11.10 -4.91
N ARG A 438 2.15 10.66 -3.64
CA ARG A 438 0.97 10.05 -2.98
C ARG A 438 -0.27 10.97 -2.91
N ARG A 439 -0.09 12.29 -2.96
CA ARG A 439 -1.16 13.26 -2.65
C ARG A 439 -1.59 14.10 -3.85
N GLN A 440 -1.05 13.78 -5.03
CA GLN A 440 -1.17 14.63 -6.20
C GLN A 440 -2.58 14.67 -6.75
N TRP A 441 -3.28 13.55 -6.93
CA TRP A 441 -4.62 13.58 -7.49
C TRP A 441 -5.68 13.40 -6.40
N LYS A 442 -6.68 14.28 -6.34
CA LYS A 442 -7.89 14.05 -5.54
C LYS A 442 -9.11 14.39 -6.38
N ILE A 443 -10.01 13.43 -6.50
CA ILE A 443 -11.36 13.67 -6.97
C ILE A 443 -12.21 13.98 -5.72
N PHE A 444 -13.03 15.03 -5.76
CA PHE A 444 -13.90 15.47 -4.65
C PHE A 444 -13.20 16.18 -3.46
N SER A 445 -12.30 17.13 -3.71
CA SER A 445 -11.87 18.06 -2.65
C SER A 445 -13.04 18.98 -2.22
N ALA A 446 -13.46 18.85 -0.97
CA ALA A 446 -14.44 19.69 -0.26
C ALA A 446 -15.94 19.45 -0.52
N LEU A 447 -16.47 18.37 0.07
CA LEU A 447 -17.77 18.43 0.79
C LEU A 447 -17.59 18.76 2.29
N LYS A 448 -16.35 18.92 2.77
CA LYS A 448 -16.05 19.29 4.17
C LYS A 448 -16.32 20.76 4.52
N SER A 449 -16.65 21.65 3.58
CA SER A 449 -16.88 23.09 3.87
C SER A 449 -18.30 23.63 3.63
N ARG A 450 -19.32 22.77 3.40
CA ARG A 450 -20.72 23.22 3.22
C ARG A 450 -21.71 22.57 4.18
N HIS A 451 -21.37 22.48 5.47
CA HIS A 451 -22.29 22.04 6.53
C HIS A 451 -23.17 23.17 7.11
N ALA A 452 -23.65 24.11 6.30
CA ALA A 452 -24.58 25.13 6.81
C ALA A 452 -26.01 25.03 6.28
N ASN A 453 -26.30 24.47 5.09
CA ASN A 453 -27.63 24.64 4.49
C ASN A 453 -28.14 23.45 3.64
N ILE A 454 -27.88 22.19 4.03
CA ILE A 454 -28.54 21.01 3.40
C ILE A 454 -29.55 20.41 4.38
N ALA A 455 -30.37 21.28 4.97
CA ALA A 455 -31.49 20.88 5.82
C ALA A 455 -32.78 21.61 5.43
N THR A 456 -33.01 21.81 4.13
CA THR A 456 -34.32 22.15 3.55
C THR A 456 -34.25 21.99 2.02
N MET A 457 -34.31 20.75 1.50
CA MET A 457 -34.66 20.56 0.09
C MET A 457 -36.17 20.58 -0.05
N SER A 458 -36.73 21.76 -0.30
CA SER A 458 -38.07 21.87 -0.89
C SER A 458 -37.93 21.71 -2.41
N SER A 459 -38.94 21.10 -3.03
CA SER A 459 -39.00 20.73 -4.46
C SER A 459 -39.07 21.91 -5.44
N ALA A 460 -38.58 23.10 -5.09
CA ALA A 460 -38.86 24.34 -5.82
C ALA A 460 -37.65 25.01 -6.52
N ASP A 461 -36.40 24.58 -6.32
CA ASP A 461 -35.23 25.37 -6.76
C ASP A 461 -34.40 24.78 -7.93
N LEU A 462 -35.03 24.03 -8.85
CA LEU A 462 -34.46 23.68 -10.16
C LEU A 462 -34.89 24.74 -11.19
N SER A 463 -34.17 25.86 -11.26
CA SER A 463 -34.40 26.85 -12.32
C SER A 463 -33.64 26.46 -13.60
N LEU A 464 -34.40 26.16 -14.65
CA LEU A 464 -33.92 26.02 -16.03
C LEU A 464 -33.66 27.43 -16.58
N ASN A 465 -32.39 27.82 -16.69
CA ASN A 465 -32.03 28.98 -17.51
C ASN A 465 -31.47 28.48 -18.84
N SER A 466 -32.13 28.86 -19.94
CA SER A 466 -31.55 28.80 -21.29
C SER A 466 -30.49 29.90 -21.41
N ASN A 467 -29.32 29.70 -20.82
CA ASN A 467 -28.27 30.72 -20.86
C ASN A 467 -27.65 30.80 -22.25
N ARG A 468 -27.93 31.92 -22.94
CA ARG A 468 -27.37 32.31 -24.25
C ARG A 468 -25.87 32.66 -24.14
N TYR A 469 -25.01 31.69 -23.84
CA TYR A 469 -23.54 31.90 -23.91
C TYR A 469 -22.95 31.72 -25.31
N LEU A 470 -23.73 31.19 -26.27
CA LEU A 470 -23.41 31.24 -27.70
C LEU A 470 -24.08 32.49 -28.31
N SER A 471 -23.67 33.70 -27.92
CA SER A 471 -24.16 34.95 -28.53
C SER A 471 -23.50 35.20 -29.91
N VAL A 472 -23.49 34.19 -30.76
CA VAL A 472 -23.30 34.40 -32.20
C VAL A 472 -24.69 34.23 -32.81
N LYS A 473 -25.13 35.22 -33.61
CA LYS A 473 -26.44 35.25 -34.30
C LYS A 473 -26.72 34.00 -35.18
N HIS A 474 -25.75 33.10 -35.33
CA HIS A 474 -25.77 31.91 -36.18
C HIS A 474 -25.37 30.60 -35.46
N SER A 475 -25.61 30.46 -34.14
CA SER A 475 -25.26 29.21 -33.44
C SER A 475 -26.21 28.04 -33.74
N VAL A 476 -25.65 26.93 -34.21
CA VAL A 476 -26.36 25.67 -34.52
C VAL A 476 -26.80 24.95 -33.25
N LEU A 477 -26.06 25.12 -32.15
CA LEU A 477 -26.36 24.49 -30.87
C LEU A 477 -27.21 25.34 -29.93
N GLU A 478 -28.09 24.66 -29.20
CA GLU A 478 -28.75 25.16 -28.00
C GLU A 478 -28.24 24.40 -26.78
N ASN A 479 -27.81 25.14 -25.75
CA ASN A 479 -27.32 24.59 -24.49
C ASN A 479 -28.43 24.66 -23.43
N LEU A 480 -28.79 23.50 -22.89
CA LEU A 480 -29.70 23.30 -21.76
C LEU A 480 -28.87 23.12 -20.50
N THR A 481 -28.95 24.05 -19.56
CA THR A 481 -28.20 23.92 -18.28
C THR A 481 -29.13 23.61 -17.12
N GLY A 482 -28.85 22.52 -16.41
CA GLY A 482 -29.41 22.25 -15.09
C GLY A 482 -28.57 22.98 -14.03
N ILE A 483 -29.18 23.91 -13.30
CA ILE A 483 -28.53 24.73 -12.28
C ILE A 483 -29.02 24.30 -10.89
N SER A 484 -28.10 24.15 -9.94
CA SER A 484 -28.41 24.01 -8.51
C SER A 484 -27.50 24.94 -7.71
N GLN A 485 -28.07 25.71 -6.77
CA GLN A 485 -27.34 26.68 -5.94
C GLN A 485 -26.41 27.63 -6.74
N GLY A 486 -26.84 28.07 -7.93
CA GLY A 486 -26.06 28.96 -8.81
C GLY A 486 -24.90 28.30 -9.57
N GLN A 487 -24.72 26.97 -9.49
CA GLN A 487 -23.73 26.23 -10.29
C GLN A 487 -24.41 25.32 -11.33
N SER A 488 -23.93 25.36 -12.57
CA SER A 488 -24.37 24.42 -13.61
C SER A 488 -23.74 23.05 -13.36
N LEU A 489 -24.58 22.06 -13.04
CA LEU A 489 -24.16 20.68 -12.74
C LEU A 489 -24.28 19.78 -13.98
N LEU A 490 -25.28 20.03 -14.81
CA LEU A 490 -25.59 19.29 -16.03
C LEU A 490 -25.73 20.25 -17.20
N SER A 491 -25.12 19.93 -18.34
CA SER A 491 -25.27 20.67 -19.60
C SER A 491 -25.65 19.71 -20.72
N GLY A 492 -26.82 19.90 -21.32
CA GLY A 492 -27.28 19.17 -22.50
C GLY A 492 -27.19 20.03 -23.75
N PHE A 493 -26.82 19.44 -24.88
CA PHE A 493 -26.80 20.12 -26.17
C PHE A 493 -27.80 19.48 -27.14
N ARG A 494 -28.59 20.34 -27.80
CA ARG A 494 -29.48 19.97 -28.90
C ARG A 494 -29.25 20.87 -30.12
N ILE A 495 -29.58 20.36 -31.30
CA ILE A 495 -29.47 21.11 -32.56
C ILE A 495 -30.70 21.98 -32.73
N LYS A 496 -30.53 23.27 -33.04
CA LYS A 496 -31.65 24.17 -33.34
C LYS A 496 -32.24 23.82 -34.70
N SER A 497 -33.55 23.58 -34.74
CA SER A 497 -34.30 23.50 -36.00
C SER A 497 -34.21 24.85 -36.73
N LYS A 498 -33.50 24.91 -37.88
CA LYS A 498 -33.39 26.13 -38.70
C LYS A 498 -34.76 26.44 -39.32
N HIS A 499 -35.53 27.36 -38.72
CA HIS A 499 -36.65 28.02 -39.40
C HIS A 499 -36.11 29.13 -40.32
N GLY A 500 -35.77 28.78 -41.56
CA GLY A 500 -35.49 29.74 -42.63
C GLY A 500 -34.52 29.24 -43.71
N ASN A 501 -35.05 28.90 -44.88
CA ASN A 501 -34.49 28.77 -46.26
C ASN A 501 -33.02 28.32 -46.54
N GLN A 502 -32.21 27.90 -45.58
CA GLN A 502 -30.95 27.20 -45.82
C GLN A 502 -30.96 25.85 -45.09
N LYS A 503 -31.38 24.80 -45.81
CA LYS A 503 -31.14 23.41 -45.39
C LYS A 503 -29.63 23.12 -45.53
N PRO A 504 -28.98 22.44 -44.57
CA PRO A 504 -27.59 21.98 -44.74
C PRO A 504 -27.49 21.06 -45.96
N ASN A 505 -26.37 21.08 -46.69
CA ASN A 505 -26.24 20.27 -47.91
C ASN A 505 -26.01 18.78 -47.58
N SER A 506 -25.58 18.45 -46.36
CA SER A 506 -25.44 17.06 -45.87
C SER A 506 -25.52 16.94 -44.33
N LEU A 507 -25.89 15.75 -43.82
CA LEU A 507 -25.84 15.42 -42.38
C LEU A 507 -24.42 15.59 -41.79
N ALA A 508 -23.39 15.25 -42.57
CA ALA A 508 -22.00 15.37 -42.15
C ALA A 508 -21.56 16.83 -41.92
N GLU A 509 -22.10 17.77 -42.71
CA GLU A 509 -21.83 19.20 -42.57
C GLU A 509 -22.49 19.76 -41.30
N LEU A 510 -23.76 19.41 -41.04
CA LEU A 510 -24.50 19.84 -39.84
C LEU A 510 -23.91 19.26 -38.55
N VAL A 511 -23.56 17.97 -38.53
CA VAL A 511 -22.87 17.34 -37.39
C VAL A 511 -21.48 17.97 -37.19
N GLY A 512 -20.76 18.25 -38.28
CA GLY A 512 -19.46 18.90 -38.22
C GLY A 512 -19.50 20.30 -37.61
N GLU A 513 -20.47 21.13 -38.00
CA GLU A 513 -20.69 22.47 -37.42
C GLU A 513 -21.06 22.39 -35.92
N ALA A 514 -21.94 21.46 -35.56
CA ALA A 514 -22.34 21.23 -34.17
C ALA A 514 -21.17 20.74 -33.30
N GLU A 515 -20.36 19.78 -33.78
CA GLU A 515 -19.18 19.31 -33.08
C GLU A 515 -18.14 20.42 -32.91
N GLU A 516 -17.92 21.27 -33.92
CA GLU A 516 -16.98 22.39 -33.82
C GLU A 516 -17.41 23.42 -32.76
N GLU A 517 -18.70 23.78 -32.70
CA GLU A 517 -19.23 24.64 -31.63
C GLU A 517 -19.09 24.00 -30.25
N LEU A 518 -19.33 22.70 -30.14
CA LEU A 518 -19.19 21.95 -28.89
C LEU A 518 -17.74 21.93 -28.41
N LEU A 519 -16.78 21.72 -29.30
CA LEU A 519 -15.36 21.70 -28.97
C LEU A 519 -14.87 23.08 -28.53
N ARG A 520 -15.35 24.16 -29.17
CA ARG A 520 -15.09 25.53 -28.68
C ARG A 520 -15.66 25.74 -27.28
N TRP A 521 -16.84 25.19 -26.98
CA TRP A 521 -17.39 25.26 -25.63
C TRP A 521 -16.52 24.48 -24.62
N ILE A 522 -16.14 23.24 -24.92
CA ILE A 522 -15.31 22.41 -24.04
C ILE A 522 -13.94 23.08 -23.79
N SER A 523 -13.30 23.57 -24.85
CA SER A 523 -11.99 24.22 -24.73
C SER A 523 -12.05 25.43 -23.80
N THR A 524 -13.08 26.28 -23.91
CA THR A 524 -13.24 27.43 -23.00
C THR A 524 -13.44 27.03 -21.54
N LYS A 525 -14.01 25.85 -21.25
CA LYS A 525 -14.19 25.35 -19.88
C LYS A 525 -12.90 24.80 -19.27
N TYR A 526 -12.00 24.27 -20.09
CA TYR A 526 -10.77 23.62 -19.65
C TYR A 526 -9.54 24.54 -19.61
N CYS A 527 -9.70 25.82 -19.95
CA CYS A 527 -8.63 26.82 -19.92
C CYS A 527 -8.44 27.44 -18.52
N ASN A 528 -7.19 27.72 -18.16
CA ASN A 528 -6.85 28.34 -16.87
C ASN A 528 -7.31 29.80 -16.74
N ASN A 529 -7.34 30.58 -17.85
CA ASN A 529 -7.75 31.98 -17.86
C ASN A 529 -8.96 32.22 -18.78
N GLN A 530 -10.14 32.45 -18.19
CA GLN A 530 -11.38 32.73 -18.94
C GLN A 530 -11.33 34.03 -19.77
N SER A 531 -10.39 34.94 -19.48
CA SER A 531 -10.26 36.27 -20.11
C SER A 531 -9.45 36.31 -21.42
N CYS A 532 -8.69 35.27 -21.77
CA CYS A 532 -7.83 35.26 -22.96
C CYS A 532 -8.52 34.72 -24.23
N CYS A 533 -9.78 34.31 -24.17
CA CYS A 533 -10.39 33.51 -25.22
C CYS A 533 -11.09 34.38 -26.29
N THR A 534 -10.34 35.17 -27.08
CA THR A 534 -10.86 35.81 -28.32
C THR A 534 -10.29 35.14 -29.58
N VAL A 535 -11.14 34.27 -30.12
CA VAL A 535 -11.30 33.61 -31.43
C VAL A 535 -10.12 33.25 -32.35
N GLU A 536 -8.96 33.92 -32.43
CA GLU A 536 -8.03 33.57 -33.55
C GLU A 536 -6.59 33.18 -33.20
N HIS A 537 -5.96 33.63 -32.11
CA HIS A 537 -4.51 33.37 -31.93
C HIS A 537 -4.04 33.11 -30.48
N CYS A 538 -4.91 32.71 -29.55
CA CYS A 538 -4.46 32.38 -28.19
C CYS A 538 -3.96 30.94 -28.09
N LYS A 539 -2.70 30.77 -27.65
CA LYS A 539 -2.21 29.53 -27.03
C LYS A 539 -3.06 29.30 -25.78
N PHE A 540 -3.97 28.33 -25.83
CA PHE A 540 -4.82 27.98 -24.71
C PHE A 540 -4.02 27.11 -23.75
N ASP A 541 -3.47 27.70 -22.68
CA ASP A 541 -2.82 26.92 -21.62
C ASP A 541 -3.89 26.14 -20.84
N LEU A 542 -3.89 24.82 -21.07
CA LEU A 542 -4.84 23.89 -20.48
C LEU A 542 -4.56 23.70 -18.99
N ASN A 543 -5.62 23.53 -18.21
CA ASN A 543 -5.49 23.12 -16.81
C ASN A 543 -4.71 21.80 -16.72
N ILE A 544 -3.70 21.74 -15.85
CA ILE A 544 -2.79 20.58 -15.74
C ILE A 544 -3.57 19.33 -15.33
N ALA A 545 -4.61 19.47 -14.51
CA ALA A 545 -5.43 18.36 -14.09
C ALA A 545 -6.23 17.77 -15.27
N VAL A 546 -6.83 18.65 -16.09
CA VAL A 546 -7.54 18.22 -17.31
C VAL A 546 -6.56 17.59 -18.31
N LYS A 547 -5.39 18.20 -18.51
CA LYS A 547 -4.33 17.70 -19.40
C LYS A 547 -3.91 16.27 -19.04
N THR A 548 -3.74 16.01 -17.74
CA THR A 548 -3.42 14.67 -17.21
C THR A 548 -4.50 13.65 -17.58
N VAL A 549 -5.77 13.99 -17.39
CA VAL A 549 -6.90 13.09 -17.71
C VAL A 549 -6.95 12.80 -19.20
N LEU A 550 -6.80 13.82 -20.06
CA LEU A 550 -6.82 13.62 -21.51
C LEU A 550 -5.66 12.73 -21.98
N TYR A 551 -4.46 12.89 -21.41
CA TYR A 551 -3.35 11.98 -21.67
C TYR A 551 -3.66 10.55 -21.23
N ARG A 552 -4.23 10.37 -20.03
CA ARG A 552 -4.59 9.04 -19.53
C ARG A 552 -5.71 8.39 -20.36
N SER A 553 -6.69 9.17 -20.82
CA SER A 553 -7.75 8.72 -21.73
C SER A 553 -7.18 8.30 -23.08
N ARG A 554 -6.18 9.03 -23.61
CA ARG A 554 -5.48 8.62 -24.83
C ARG A 554 -4.74 7.30 -24.65
N LEU A 555 -4.01 7.14 -23.54
CA LEU A 555 -3.33 5.88 -23.21
C LEU A 555 -4.35 4.72 -23.06
N ALA A 556 -5.53 4.98 -22.49
CA ALA A 556 -6.62 4.01 -22.42
C ALA A 556 -7.10 3.62 -23.82
N ARG A 557 -7.33 4.57 -24.73
CA ARG A 557 -7.74 4.27 -26.12
C ARG A 557 -6.71 3.43 -26.87
N MET A 558 -5.42 3.75 -26.73
CA MET A 558 -4.33 3.01 -27.38
C MET A 558 -4.20 1.56 -26.88
N THR A 559 -4.46 1.36 -25.58
CA THR A 559 -4.29 0.06 -24.90
C THR A 559 -5.61 -0.71 -24.71
N GLY A 560 -6.75 -0.11 -25.03
CA GLY A 560 -8.10 -0.57 -24.70
C GLY A 560 -8.88 -1.10 -25.90
N LEU A 561 -10.20 -1.27 -25.72
CA LEU A 561 -11.09 -1.96 -26.66
C LEU A 561 -11.69 -1.06 -27.75
N GLU A 562 -11.54 0.27 -27.63
CA GLU A 562 -12.21 1.24 -28.51
C GLU A 562 -11.55 1.39 -29.89
N GLU A 563 -10.27 1.02 -30.05
CA GLU A 563 -9.61 0.96 -31.36
C GLU A 563 -9.60 -0.49 -31.88
N PRO A 564 -10.47 -0.85 -32.85
CA PRO A 564 -10.63 -2.22 -33.35
C PRO A 564 -9.41 -2.78 -34.13
N GLU A 565 -8.32 -2.02 -34.25
CA GLU A 565 -7.11 -2.38 -35.01
C GLU A 565 -5.81 -2.34 -34.19
N SER A 566 -5.85 -1.97 -32.90
CA SER A 566 -4.63 -1.86 -32.10
C SER A 566 -4.17 -3.23 -31.62
N GLU A 567 -3.04 -3.74 -32.13
CA GLU A 567 -2.39 -4.96 -31.62
C GLU A 567 -2.16 -4.88 -30.09
N LEU A 568 -1.97 -3.67 -29.55
CA LEU A 568 -1.74 -3.39 -28.12
C LEU A 568 -2.96 -3.72 -27.24
N SER A 569 -4.17 -3.66 -27.78
CA SER A 569 -5.42 -3.99 -27.06
C SER A 569 -5.45 -5.44 -26.57
N SER A 570 -4.82 -6.35 -27.33
CA SER A 570 -4.74 -7.77 -26.99
C SER A 570 -3.82 -8.06 -25.80
N TYR A 571 -2.85 -7.18 -25.52
CA TYR A 571 -1.80 -7.38 -24.52
C TYR A 571 -2.10 -6.68 -23.18
N TRP A 572 -2.75 -5.51 -23.22
CA TRP A 572 -3.04 -4.67 -22.05
C TRP A 572 -4.43 -4.91 -21.42
N GLY A 573 -5.04 -6.09 -21.59
CA GLY A 573 -6.40 -6.40 -21.08
C GLY A 573 -6.62 -6.23 -19.56
N GLY A 574 -7.85 -6.51 -19.07
CA GLY A 574 -8.30 -6.21 -17.70
C GLY A 574 -7.43 -6.75 -16.55
N LYS A 575 -6.63 -7.80 -16.78
CA LYS A 575 -5.65 -8.31 -15.79
C LYS A 575 -4.49 -7.35 -15.51
N VAL A 576 -4.15 -6.49 -16.46
CA VAL A 576 -3.04 -5.53 -16.35
C VAL A 576 -3.56 -4.17 -15.87
N VAL A 577 -4.71 -3.74 -16.41
CA VAL A 577 -5.38 -2.51 -16.01
C VAL A 577 -6.56 -2.85 -15.11
N SER A 578 -6.34 -2.77 -13.80
CA SER A 578 -7.29 -3.25 -12.78
C SER A 578 -8.72 -2.67 -12.87
N VAL A 579 -8.84 -1.45 -13.40
CA VAL A 579 -10.10 -0.69 -13.39
C VAL A 579 -10.91 -0.85 -14.67
N ARG A 580 -10.33 -1.47 -15.71
CA ARG A 580 -10.91 -1.55 -17.05
C ARG A 580 -12.25 -2.29 -17.08
N ASP A 581 -12.32 -3.44 -16.41
CA ASP A 581 -13.56 -4.22 -16.35
C ASP A 581 -14.64 -3.48 -15.56
N THR A 582 -14.26 -2.81 -14.47
CA THR A 582 -15.16 -1.95 -13.67
C THR A 582 -15.69 -0.77 -14.48
N ALA A 583 -14.81 -0.08 -15.23
CA ALA A 583 -15.19 1.03 -16.10
C ALA A 583 -16.18 0.56 -17.18
N LEU A 584 -15.94 -0.60 -17.80
CA LEU A 584 -16.83 -1.17 -18.80
C LEU A 584 -18.21 -1.54 -18.22
N ILE A 585 -18.25 -2.14 -17.04
CA ILE A 585 -19.50 -2.48 -16.34
C ILE A 585 -20.27 -1.20 -15.95
N LEU A 586 -19.56 -0.20 -15.42
CA LEU A 586 -20.17 1.07 -15.00
C LEU A 586 -20.69 1.86 -16.19
N ALA A 587 -19.92 1.95 -17.29
CA ALA A 587 -20.34 2.59 -18.53
C ALA A 587 -21.64 1.95 -19.05
N ARG A 588 -21.69 0.62 -19.18
CA ARG A 588 -22.91 -0.10 -19.60
C ARG A 588 -24.08 0.16 -18.67
N SER A 589 -23.85 0.17 -17.35
CA SER A 589 -24.90 0.46 -16.37
C SER A 589 -25.46 1.87 -16.51
N ILE A 590 -24.61 2.86 -16.81
CA ILE A 590 -25.03 4.24 -17.08
C ILE A 590 -25.80 4.31 -18.41
N GLU A 591 -25.31 3.66 -19.47
CA GLU A 591 -25.99 3.57 -20.78
C GLU A 591 -27.39 2.95 -20.64
N ASP A 592 -27.50 1.81 -19.95
CA ASP A 592 -28.77 1.12 -19.69
C ASP A 592 -29.73 1.99 -18.87
N THR A 593 -29.24 2.66 -17.82
CA THR A 593 -30.04 3.58 -17.00
C THR A 593 -30.58 4.73 -17.83
N MET A 594 -29.74 5.32 -18.68
CA MET A 594 -30.15 6.40 -19.58
C MET A 594 -31.14 5.93 -20.64
N SER A 595 -31.01 4.68 -21.12
CA SER A 595 -32.01 4.10 -22.01
C SER A 595 -33.38 3.97 -21.36
N ILE A 596 -33.44 3.62 -20.06
CA ILE A 596 -34.70 3.52 -19.29
C ILE A 596 -35.29 4.92 -19.04
N VAL A 597 -34.47 5.88 -18.63
CA VAL A 597 -34.91 7.25 -18.31
C VAL A 597 -35.49 7.95 -19.55
N PHE A 598 -34.95 7.68 -20.74
CA PHE A 598 -35.37 8.28 -22.00
C PHE A 598 -36.11 7.30 -22.94
N ALA A 599 -36.60 6.17 -22.42
CA ALA A 599 -37.35 5.19 -23.22
C ALA A 599 -38.71 5.76 -23.67
N SER A 600 -38.94 5.79 -24.98
CA SER A 600 -40.21 6.24 -25.57
C SER A 600 -41.35 5.20 -25.47
N ASP A 601 -41.04 3.95 -25.06
CA ASP A 601 -41.90 2.78 -25.30
C ASP A 601 -42.54 2.17 -24.04
N THR A 602 -42.39 2.81 -22.88
CA THR A 602 -43.07 2.39 -21.64
C THR A 602 -44.37 3.16 -21.44
N GLN A 603 -45.45 2.47 -21.07
CA GLN A 603 -46.81 3.01 -20.87
C GLN A 603 -46.92 4.19 -19.86
N GLN A 604 -45.84 4.57 -19.18
CA GLN A 604 -45.68 5.83 -18.45
C GLN A 604 -44.20 6.30 -18.55
N PRO A 605 -43.83 7.20 -19.49
CA PRO A 605 -42.48 7.76 -19.52
C PRO A 605 -42.25 8.67 -18.30
N LEU A 606 -41.03 8.63 -17.76
CA LEU A 606 -40.56 9.65 -16.81
C LEU A 606 -40.46 10.97 -17.58
N THR A 607 -41.47 11.84 -17.44
CA THR A 607 -41.47 13.18 -18.05
C THR A 607 -40.42 14.05 -17.35
N LEU A 608 -39.18 14.00 -17.81
CA LEU A 608 -38.26 15.13 -17.67
C LEU A 608 -38.86 16.30 -18.48
N TYR A 609 -38.72 17.54 -18.00
CA TYR A 609 -39.24 18.74 -18.67
C TYR A 609 -39.03 18.66 -20.20
N GLU A 610 -40.05 19.04 -20.99
CA GLU A 610 -40.23 18.89 -22.45
C GLU A 610 -39.05 19.33 -23.37
N SER A 611 -37.92 19.76 -22.83
CA SER A 611 -36.76 20.26 -23.59
C SER A 611 -35.60 19.27 -23.78
N TRP A 612 -35.47 18.22 -22.95
CA TRP A 612 -34.26 17.37 -22.92
C TRP A 612 -34.29 16.16 -23.87
N GLU A 613 -35.45 15.78 -24.41
CA GLU A 613 -35.62 14.58 -25.27
C GLU A 613 -34.79 14.66 -26.57
N HIS A 614 -34.62 15.87 -27.11
CA HIS A 614 -33.85 16.14 -28.32
C HIS A 614 -32.35 16.35 -28.08
N THR A 615 -31.85 16.06 -26.88
CA THR A 615 -30.43 16.22 -26.53
C THR A 615 -29.61 15.07 -27.12
N PHE A 616 -28.53 15.39 -27.84
CA PHE A 616 -27.62 14.39 -28.45
C PHE A 616 -26.27 14.28 -27.72
N ARG A 617 -25.94 15.26 -26.87
CA ARG A 617 -24.76 15.24 -25.97
C ARG A 617 -25.15 15.77 -24.60
N MET A 618 -24.77 15.04 -23.55
CA MET A 618 -24.90 15.48 -22.17
C MET A 618 -23.54 15.48 -21.49
N PHE A 619 -23.27 16.56 -20.75
CA PHE A 619 -22.06 16.70 -19.95
C PHE A 619 -22.43 16.87 -18.49
N TRP A 620 -21.72 16.16 -17.63
CA TRP A 620 -21.72 16.44 -16.19
C TRP A 620 -20.32 16.74 -15.71
N LYS A 621 -20.27 17.51 -14.63
CA LYS A 621 -19.06 18.10 -14.09
C LYS A 621 -18.48 17.21 -12.99
N VAL A 622 -17.18 16.92 -13.08
CA VAL A 622 -16.39 16.25 -12.04
C VAL A 622 -15.27 17.18 -11.61
N ARG A 623 -15.27 17.58 -10.34
CA ARG A 623 -14.19 18.38 -9.78
C ARG A 623 -13.01 17.49 -9.40
N CYS A 624 -11.85 17.83 -9.95
CA CYS A 624 -10.58 17.23 -9.62
C CYS A 624 -9.64 18.30 -9.05
N SER A 625 -8.65 17.86 -8.30
CA SER A 625 -7.63 18.71 -7.73
C SER A 625 -6.30 18.01 -7.84
N LEU A 626 -5.31 18.73 -8.39
CA LEU A 626 -3.96 18.25 -8.58
C LEU A 626 -3.01 19.03 -7.65
N PHE A 627 -2.46 18.38 -6.63
CA PHE A 627 -1.41 18.91 -5.77
C PHE A 627 -0.05 18.73 -6.45
N ASP A 628 0.67 19.82 -6.66
CA ASP A 628 2.06 19.79 -7.10
C ASP A 628 2.97 19.84 -5.86
N PRO A 629 3.76 18.79 -5.58
CA PRO A 629 4.62 18.76 -4.40
C PRO A 629 5.82 19.70 -4.48
N LEU A 630 6.27 20.06 -5.69
CA LEU A 630 7.40 20.96 -5.88
C LEU A 630 7.02 22.41 -5.55
N THR A 631 5.80 22.81 -5.88
CA THR A 631 5.27 24.15 -5.59
C THR A 631 4.39 24.21 -4.35
N GLN A 632 3.98 23.04 -3.82
CA GLN A 632 2.95 22.88 -2.77
C GLN A 632 1.61 23.52 -3.12
N VAL A 633 1.36 23.82 -4.40
CA VAL A 633 0.12 24.45 -4.87
C VAL A 633 -0.86 23.38 -5.30
N CYS A 634 -2.11 23.50 -4.84
CA CYS A 634 -3.22 22.71 -5.33
C CYS A 634 -3.87 23.42 -6.53
N GLN A 635 -3.91 22.76 -7.67
CA GLN A 635 -4.58 23.22 -8.87
C GLN A 635 -5.91 22.48 -9.03
N ASP A 636 -7.01 23.20 -8.84
CA ASP A 636 -8.34 22.65 -9.07
C ASP A 636 -8.67 22.70 -10.56
N GLY A 637 -9.28 21.63 -11.06
CA GLY A 637 -9.74 21.50 -12.43
C GLY A 637 -11.14 20.89 -12.48
N ASP A 638 -11.94 21.33 -13.44
CA ASP A 638 -13.27 20.77 -13.67
C ASP A 638 -13.23 19.93 -14.94
N ILE A 639 -13.46 18.63 -14.83
CA ILE A 639 -13.55 17.69 -15.96
C ILE A 639 -15.03 17.54 -16.33
N HIS A 640 -15.35 17.62 -17.61
CA HIS A 640 -16.68 17.41 -18.16
C HIS A 640 -16.71 16.04 -18.85
N MET A 641 -17.33 15.06 -18.19
CA MET A 641 -17.55 13.74 -18.78
C MET A 641 -18.79 13.77 -19.68
N ALA A 642 -18.75 13.03 -20.80
CA ALA A 642 -19.74 13.14 -21.87
C ALA A 642 -20.51 11.84 -22.11
N LEU A 643 -21.82 11.98 -22.35
CA LEU A 643 -22.71 10.96 -22.89
C LEU A 643 -23.14 11.38 -24.30
N ARG A 644 -23.09 10.44 -25.25
CA ARG A 644 -23.34 10.71 -26.67
C ARG A 644 -24.46 9.84 -27.25
N ARG A 645 -25.25 10.41 -28.17
CA ARG A 645 -26.18 9.71 -29.06
C ARG A 645 -25.84 9.99 -30.52
N GLU A 646 -26.27 9.10 -31.39
CA GLU A 646 -26.23 9.30 -32.84
C GLU A 646 -27.32 10.30 -33.25
N ILE A 647 -27.11 10.95 -34.40
CA ILE A 647 -28.01 11.97 -34.94
C ILE A 647 -28.44 11.50 -36.33
N ASP A 648 -29.75 11.47 -36.57
CA ASP A 648 -30.32 11.15 -37.89
C ASP A 648 -30.24 12.36 -38.84
N LYS A 649 -30.50 12.15 -40.12
CA LYS A 649 -30.46 13.13 -41.23
C LYS A 649 -31.26 14.41 -40.96
N ASP A 650 -32.29 14.33 -40.13
CA ASP A 650 -33.15 15.45 -39.74
C ASP A 650 -32.67 16.21 -38.49
N GLY A 651 -31.52 15.83 -37.91
CA GLY A 651 -30.94 16.48 -36.73
C GLY A 651 -31.55 16.02 -35.39
N THR A 652 -32.40 14.99 -35.43
CA THR A 652 -32.99 14.33 -34.26
C THR A 652 -32.08 13.22 -33.72
N PRO A 653 -31.88 13.10 -32.40
CA PRO A 653 -31.05 12.04 -31.85
C PRO A 653 -31.76 10.67 -31.96
N GLU A 654 -31.11 9.72 -32.63
CA GLU A 654 -31.58 8.33 -32.79
C GLU A 654 -30.59 7.37 -32.09
N GLY A 655 -31.08 6.23 -31.59
CA GLY A 655 -30.24 5.20 -30.96
C GLY A 655 -29.94 5.39 -29.47
N SER A 656 -29.19 4.42 -28.92
CA SER A 656 -28.84 4.29 -27.50
C SER A 656 -27.76 5.29 -27.07
N TRP A 657 -27.84 5.77 -25.83
CA TRP A 657 -26.75 6.52 -25.21
C TRP A 657 -25.46 5.69 -25.18
N ARG A 658 -24.33 6.34 -25.46
CA ARG A 658 -22.99 5.77 -25.39
C ARG A 658 -22.11 6.61 -24.47
N PHE A 659 -21.31 5.94 -23.66
CA PHE A 659 -20.33 6.53 -22.77
C PHE A 659 -18.92 6.29 -23.34
N ASP A 660 -18.00 7.26 -23.19
CA ASP A 660 -16.58 7.05 -23.52
C ASP A 660 -15.87 6.24 -22.42
N ILE A 661 -15.62 4.96 -22.68
CA ILE A 661 -15.11 4.02 -21.67
C ILE A 661 -13.68 4.42 -21.28
N SER A 662 -12.91 4.95 -22.23
CA SER A 662 -11.53 5.40 -22.00
C SER A 662 -11.45 6.59 -21.05
N GLU A 663 -12.37 7.54 -21.13
CA GLU A 663 -12.46 8.64 -20.16
C GLU A 663 -12.85 8.16 -18.77
N LEU A 664 -13.78 7.21 -18.67
CA LEU A 664 -14.17 6.61 -17.38
C LEU A 664 -13.02 5.83 -16.76
N GLU A 665 -12.32 5.03 -17.56
CA GLU A 665 -11.14 4.28 -17.14
C GLU A 665 -10.07 5.23 -16.60
N ALA A 666 -9.82 6.36 -17.28
CA ALA A 666 -8.83 7.34 -16.86
C ALA A 666 -9.18 7.96 -15.49
N VAL A 667 -10.42 8.40 -15.33
CA VAL A 667 -10.89 9.02 -14.07
C VAL A 667 -10.85 8.02 -12.92
N LEU A 668 -11.36 6.81 -13.12
CA LEU A 668 -11.39 5.78 -12.08
C LEU A 668 -9.97 5.28 -11.74
N SER A 669 -9.07 5.15 -12.72
CA SER A 669 -7.69 4.69 -12.49
C SER A 669 -6.88 5.71 -11.70
N LEU A 670 -6.93 7.00 -12.09
CA LEU A 670 -6.28 8.10 -11.35
C LEU A 670 -6.86 8.24 -9.94
N TRP A 671 -8.16 8.04 -9.78
CA TRP A 671 -8.80 8.03 -8.46
C TRP A 671 -8.33 6.85 -7.61
N LEU A 672 -8.34 5.64 -8.14
CA LEU A 672 -7.93 4.46 -7.40
C LEU A 672 -6.46 4.53 -6.99
N TRP A 673 -5.61 5.05 -7.87
CA TRP A 673 -4.20 5.26 -7.57
C TRP A 673 -4.00 6.25 -6.42
N SER A 674 -4.82 7.30 -6.34
CA SER A 674 -4.79 8.27 -5.23
C SER A 674 -5.11 7.67 -3.86
N LEU A 675 -5.74 6.50 -3.81
CA LEU A 675 -6.08 5.79 -2.59
C LEU A 675 -4.96 4.83 -2.14
N LYS A 676 -4.03 4.46 -3.02
CA LYS A 676 -2.99 3.45 -2.74
C LYS A 676 -1.96 4.02 -1.76
N LYS A 677 -1.64 3.27 -0.70
CA LYS A 677 -0.56 3.60 0.24
C LYS A 677 0.68 2.77 -0.12
N PRO A 678 1.90 3.35 -0.12
CA PRO A 678 3.10 2.55 -0.25
C PRO A 678 3.37 1.83 1.07
N HIS A 679 3.24 0.51 1.04
CA HIS A 679 3.55 -0.37 2.16
C HIS A 679 5.06 -0.63 2.21
N LYS A 680 5.66 -0.58 3.40
CA LYS A 680 6.95 -1.23 3.66
C LYS A 680 6.62 -2.68 4.02
N GLY A 681 7.20 -3.62 3.27
CA GLY A 681 6.88 -5.06 3.28
C GLY A 681 6.48 -5.63 4.64
N GLN A 682 5.18 -5.85 4.78
CA GLN A 682 4.56 -6.78 5.70
C GLN A 682 3.28 -7.25 4.99
N ASP A 683 3.11 -8.56 4.89
CA ASP A 683 2.05 -9.22 4.14
C ASP A 683 0.67 -8.60 4.41
N VAL A 684 0.02 -8.12 3.35
CA VAL A 684 -1.40 -7.71 3.41
C VAL A 684 -2.13 -8.36 2.25
N GLN A 685 -3.08 -9.24 2.61
CA GLN A 685 -4.22 -9.55 1.77
C GLN A 685 -5.03 -8.25 1.59
N ASP A 686 -4.81 -7.53 0.49
CA ASP A 686 -5.67 -6.40 0.12
C ASP A 686 -7.04 -6.93 -0.31
N THR A 687 -8.00 -6.96 0.62
CA THR A 687 -9.39 -7.31 0.34
C THR A 687 -10.12 -6.11 -0.28
N ASN A 688 -10.91 -6.37 -1.32
CA ASN A 688 -11.79 -5.39 -1.99
C ASN A 688 -12.65 -4.55 -1.01
N SER A 689 -12.81 -4.99 0.24
CA SER A 689 -13.50 -4.31 1.32
C SER A 689 -12.92 -2.94 1.68
N GLU A 690 -11.60 -2.72 1.67
CA GLU A 690 -11.04 -1.38 1.96
C GLU A 690 -11.33 -0.39 0.83
N ARG A 691 -11.24 -0.87 -0.42
CA ARG A 691 -11.58 -0.10 -1.62
C ARG A 691 -13.06 0.30 -1.62
N ILE A 692 -13.95 -0.67 -1.38
CA ILE A 692 -15.40 -0.42 -1.31
C ILE A 692 -15.74 0.47 -0.10
N ALA A 693 -15.08 0.31 1.04
CA ALA A 693 -15.28 1.19 2.20
C ALA A 693 -14.95 2.65 1.90
N ALA A 694 -13.90 2.94 1.12
CA ALA A 694 -13.57 4.29 0.68
C ALA A 694 -14.61 4.88 -0.30
N ILE A 695 -15.10 4.07 -1.25
CA ILE A 695 -16.21 4.45 -2.15
C ILE A 695 -17.47 4.77 -1.33
N MET A 696 -17.76 3.92 -0.35
CA MET A 696 -18.95 3.98 0.49
C MET A 696 -18.91 5.17 1.47
N GLN A 697 -17.73 5.54 2.00
CA GLN A 697 -17.57 6.74 2.83
C GLN A 697 -17.89 8.06 2.10
N ALA A 698 -17.93 8.07 0.76
CA ALA A 698 -18.34 9.24 -0.03
C ALA A 698 -19.87 9.38 -0.17
N VAL A 699 -20.67 8.38 0.26
CA VAL A 699 -22.13 8.40 0.17
C VAL A 699 -22.75 9.19 1.33
N GLU A 700 -23.27 10.39 1.04
CA GLU A 700 -23.82 11.31 2.06
C GLU A 700 -25.08 10.80 2.78
N ASN A 701 -26.01 10.15 2.06
CA ASN A 701 -27.24 9.60 2.63
C ASN A 701 -27.67 8.32 1.91
N ILE A 702 -27.72 7.19 2.61
CA ILE A 702 -28.20 5.91 2.04
C ILE A 702 -29.73 5.92 1.84
N GLY A 703 -30.46 6.81 2.52
CA GLY A 703 -31.92 6.78 2.57
C GLY A 703 -32.47 5.49 3.21
N GLY A 704 -33.72 5.15 2.88
CA GLY A 704 -34.37 3.90 3.30
C GLY A 704 -35.02 3.95 4.70
N SER A 705 -35.99 3.07 4.94
CA SER A 705 -36.57 2.91 6.28
C SER A 705 -35.67 2.02 7.14
N THR A 706 -35.24 2.55 8.28
CA THR A 706 -34.49 1.80 9.29
C THR A 706 -35.48 1.24 10.31
N LYS A 707 -35.49 -0.07 10.49
CA LYS A 707 -36.26 -0.74 11.54
C LYS A 707 -35.29 -1.25 12.60
N THR A 708 -35.53 -0.88 13.85
CA THR A 708 -34.80 -1.38 15.02
C THR A 708 -35.68 -2.41 15.72
N ARG A 709 -35.18 -3.63 15.87
CA ARG A 709 -35.83 -4.71 16.64
C ARG A 709 -34.95 -5.10 17.82
N ARG A 710 -35.53 -5.15 19.00
CA ARG A 710 -34.85 -5.65 20.21
C ARG A 710 -34.77 -7.18 20.12
N HIS A 711 -33.56 -7.71 20.15
CA HIS A 711 -33.24 -9.14 20.25
C HIS A 711 -32.67 -9.43 21.65
N GLN A 712 -32.64 -10.69 22.05
CA GLN A 712 -32.22 -11.10 23.40
C GLN A 712 -30.79 -10.64 23.76
N ASP A 713 -29.92 -10.48 22.76
CA ASP A 713 -28.50 -10.10 22.92
C ASP A 713 -28.14 -8.71 22.34
N GLY A 714 -29.12 -7.90 21.92
CA GLY A 714 -28.85 -6.58 21.36
C GLY A 714 -29.96 -5.98 20.50
N PHE A 715 -29.64 -4.96 19.71
CA PHE A 715 -30.56 -4.36 18.74
C PHE A 715 -30.20 -4.81 17.32
N ILE A 716 -31.15 -5.42 16.63
CA ILE A 716 -31.03 -5.69 15.19
C ILE A 716 -31.53 -4.45 14.47
N VAL A 717 -30.63 -3.80 13.73
CA VAL A 717 -30.92 -2.64 12.89
C VAL A 717 -30.93 -3.09 11.44
N SER A 718 -32.09 -3.08 10.78
CA SER A 718 -32.22 -3.40 9.36
C SER A 718 -32.59 -2.14 8.58
N ASN A 719 -31.82 -1.80 7.54
CA ASN A 719 -32.14 -0.73 6.62
C ASN A 719 -32.36 -1.31 5.21
N HIS A 720 -33.54 -1.07 4.65
CA HIS A 720 -33.95 -1.63 3.36
C HIS A 720 -32.99 -1.33 2.20
N ASN A 721 -32.38 -0.15 2.19
CA ASN A 721 -31.45 0.23 1.12
C ASN A 721 -30.08 -0.42 1.32
N VAL A 722 -29.65 -0.64 2.57
CA VAL A 722 -28.43 -1.40 2.88
C VAL A 722 -28.58 -2.86 2.45
N ASP A 723 -29.73 -3.48 2.69
CA ASP A 723 -29.99 -4.86 2.26
C ASP A 723 -29.99 -5.00 0.73
N LYS A 724 -30.52 -3.99 0.01
CA LYS A 724 -30.44 -3.94 -1.45
C LYS A 724 -29.02 -3.77 -1.96
N ILE A 725 -28.25 -2.81 -1.40
CA ILE A 725 -26.84 -2.59 -1.77
C ILE A 725 -26.04 -3.87 -1.55
N ARG A 726 -26.23 -4.52 -0.39
CA ARG A 726 -25.62 -5.82 -0.06
C ARG A 726 -25.99 -6.87 -1.11
N SER A 727 -27.29 -7.00 -1.43
CA SER A 727 -27.74 -7.99 -2.41
C SER A 727 -27.10 -7.78 -3.78
N VAL A 728 -26.91 -6.53 -4.22
CA VAL A 728 -26.27 -6.20 -5.49
C VAL A 728 -24.78 -6.51 -5.46
N LEU A 729 -24.07 -6.11 -4.39
CA LEU A 729 -22.64 -6.37 -4.23
C LEU A 729 -22.32 -7.87 -4.22
N VAL A 730 -23.12 -8.65 -3.49
CA VAL A 730 -22.94 -10.10 -3.37
C VAL A 730 -23.37 -10.83 -4.66
N THR A 731 -24.51 -10.48 -5.26
CA THR A 731 -25.01 -11.15 -6.49
C THR A 731 -24.10 -10.88 -7.69
N ARG A 732 -23.40 -9.73 -7.71
CA ARG A 732 -22.44 -9.37 -8.75
C ARG A 732 -21.01 -9.84 -8.45
N GLY A 733 -20.77 -10.51 -7.33
CA GLY A 733 -19.47 -11.06 -6.94
C GLY A 733 -18.40 -10.02 -6.60
N LEU A 734 -18.81 -8.82 -6.16
CA LEU A 734 -17.88 -7.73 -5.84
C LEU A 734 -17.23 -7.88 -4.46
N CYS A 735 -17.97 -8.44 -3.50
CA CYS A 735 -17.48 -8.79 -2.17
C CYS A 735 -18.40 -9.82 -1.50
N ASP A 736 -17.87 -10.50 -0.47
CA ASP A 736 -18.64 -11.44 0.34
C ASP A 736 -19.65 -10.70 1.23
N ALA A 737 -20.65 -11.43 1.73
CA ALA A 737 -21.71 -10.82 2.53
C ALA A 737 -21.17 -10.11 3.79
N GLU A 738 -20.11 -10.65 4.39
CA GLU A 738 -19.42 -10.08 5.56
C GLU A 738 -18.66 -8.80 5.20
N ASP A 739 -17.95 -8.79 4.07
CA ASP A 739 -17.25 -7.61 3.56
C ASP A 739 -18.23 -6.48 3.20
N ALA A 740 -19.37 -6.81 2.59
CA ALA A 740 -20.43 -5.85 2.31
C ALA A 740 -21.00 -5.20 3.59
N PHE A 741 -21.04 -5.94 4.71
CA PHE A 741 -21.39 -5.39 6.02
C PHE A 741 -20.29 -4.48 6.58
N ALA A 742 -19.02 -4.91 6.52
CA ALA A 742 -17.88 -4.11 6.96
C ALA A 742 -17.82 -2.75 6.25
N CYS A 743 -18.13 -2.69 4.95
CA CYS A 743 -18.14 -1.45 4.17
C CYS A 743 -19.32 -0.52 4.49
N THR A 744 -20.45 -1.04 4.99
CA THR A 744 -21.69 -0.26 5.22
C THR A 744 -21.86 0.23 6.66
N ILE A 745 -21.24 -0.44 7.63
CA ILE A 745 -21.26 -0.07 9.05
C ILE A 745 -20.76 1.37 9.31
N PRO A 746 -19.64 1.85 8.72
CA PRO A 746 -19.17 3.22 8.94
C PRO A 746 -20.18 4.28 8.49
N ILE A 747 -20.97 4.02 7.45
CA ILE A 747 -22.00 4.95 6.98
C ILE A 747 -23.17 5.02 7.96
N LEU A 748 -23.63 3.85 8.44
CA LEU A 748 -24.70 3.79 9.44
C LEU A 748 -24.29 4.50 10.75
N LYS A 749 -22.99 4.47 11.08
CA LYS A 749 -22.41 5.14 12.24
C LYS A 749 -22.35 6.66 12.04
N ASN A 750 -21.89 7.13 10.87
CA ASN A 750 -21.80 8.56 10.55
C ASN A 750 -23.18 9.23 10.37
N GLN A 751 -24.22 8.46 10.03
CA GLN A 751 -25.58 8.98 9.84
C GLN A 751 -26.45 8.87 11.11
N ASP A 752 -25.87 8.56 12.27
CA ASP A 752 -26.58 8.33 13.54
C ASP A 752 -27.75 7.33 13.43
N LYS A 753 -27.65 6.39 12.49
CA LYS A 753 -28.66 5.34 12.27
C LYS A 753 -28.35 4.07 13.09
N LEU A 754 -27.17 3.97 13.67
CA LEU A 754 -26.77 2.98 14.67
C LEU A 754 -27.07 3.52 16.06
N ALA A 755 -27.66 2.70 16.93
CA ALA A 755 -27.79 3.03 18.35
C ALA A 755 -26.40 3.27 18.97
N PRO A 756 -26.23 4.22 19.91
CA PRO A 756 -24.94 4.48 20.53
C PRO A 756 -24.42 3.20 21.18
N ILE A 757 -23.18 2.83 20.86
CA ILE A 757 -22.51 1.68 21.47
C ILE A 757 -22.15 2.10 22.90
N ILE A 758 -22.97 1.71 23.86
CA ILE A 758 -22.66 1.87 25.28
C ILE A 758 -21.61 0.81 25.62
N ASP A 759 -20.36 1.24 25.79
CA ASP A 759 -19.32 0.40 26.41
C ASP A 759 -19.51 0.36 27.94
N LEU A 760 -18.97 -0.66 28.61
CA LEU A 760 -19.11 -0.87 30.05
C LEU A 760 -18.57 0.31 30.88
N SER A 761 -17.57 1.04 30.38
CA SER A 761 -17.02 2.25 31.01
C SER A 761 -18.02 3.41 30.97
N LEU A 762 -18.58 3.70 29.80
CA LEU A 762 -19.59 4.75 29.60
C LEU A 762 -20.89 4.42 30.34
N ALA A 763 -21.25 3.13 30.44
CA ALA A 763 -22.39 2.68 31.24
C ALA A 763 -22.21 3.03 32.73
N GLY A 764 -21.01 2.82 33.28
CA GLY A 764 -20.70 3.15 34.67
C GLY A 764 -20.82 4.64 34.98
N GLU A 765 -20.33 5.51 34.08
CA GLU A 765 -20.46 6.97 34.22
C GLU A 765 -21.94 7.42 34.20
N LEU A 766 -22.74 6.87 33.29
CA LEU A 766 -24.17 7.15 33.20
C LEU A 766 -24.95 6.65 34.42
N VAL A 767 -24.56 5.50 34.98
CA VAL A 767 -25.13 5.02 36.26
C VAL A 767 -24.84 6.03 37.38
N ALA A 768 -23.61 6.52 37.48
CA ALA A 768 -23.25 7.52 38.49
C ALA A 768 -24.01 8.84 38.29
N GLU A 769 -24.20 9.29 37.05
CA GLU A 769 -25.03 10.46 36.72
C GLU A 769 -26.49 10.24 37.16
N TYR A 770 -27.10 9.10 36.82
CA TYR A 770 -28.47 8.80 37.24
C TYR A 770 -28.62 8.68 38.75
N ILE A 771 -27.59 8.23 39.48
CA ILE A 771 -27.60 8.23 40.94
C ILE A 771 -27.57 9.65 41.49
N GLN A 772 -26.73 10.54 40.93
CA GLN A 772 -26.71 11.95 41.29
C GLN A 772 -28.06 12.64 41.02
N GLU A 773 -28.72 12.27 39.92
CA GLU A 773 -30.07 12.74 39.57
C GLU A 773 -31.20 12.09 40.40
N ARG A 774 -30.89 11.15 41.31
CA ARG A 774 -31.85 10.33 42.07
C ARG A 774 -32.80 9.51 41.20
N ASN A 775 -32.38 9.15 39.98
CA ASN A 775 -33.15 8.31 39.06
C ASN A 775 -32.82 6.82 39.20
N TRP A 776 -33.18 6.24 40.35
CA TRP A 776 -32.84 4.87 40.72
C TRP A 776 -33.40 3.80 39.78
N LYS A 777 -34.50 4.08 39.08
CA LYS A 777 -35.08 3.15 38.11
C LYS A 777 -34.19 2.97 36.88
N LYS A 778 -33.74 4.09 36.27
CA LYS A 778 -32.81 4.03 35.12
C LYS A 778 -31.43 3.52 35.53
N ALA A 779 -30.94 3.92 36.70
CA ALA A 779 -29.71 3.38 37.28
C ALA A 779 -29.83 1.86 37.47
N GLY A 780 -30.96 1.37 37.99
CA GLY A 780 -31.26 -0.05 38.18
C GLY A 780 -31.34 -0.86 36.88
N GLU A 781 -31.94 -0.31 35.83
CA GLU A 781 -32.01 -0.97 34.51
C GLU A 781 -30.63 -1.10 33.86
N LEU A 782 -29.82 -0.03 33.93
CA LEU A 782 -28.50 0.01 33.33
C LEU A 782 -27.49 -0.86 34.09
N THR A 783 -27.52 -0.84 35.42
CA THR A 783 -26.73 -1.74 36.27
C THR A 783 -27.11 -3.21 36.05
N GLY A 784 -28.39 -3.54 35.95
CA GLY A 784 -28.84 -4.90 35.63
C GLY A 784 -28.31 -5.40 34.28
N TRP A 785 -28.28 -4.53 33.26
CA TRP A 785 -27.66 -4.83 31.96
C TRP A 785 -26.15 -5.07 32.08
N MET A 786 -25.43 -4.20 32.81
CA MET A 786 -23.99 -4.34 33.04
C MET A 786 -23.64 -5.68 33.68
N ILE A 787 -24.35 -6.06 34.75
CA ILE A 787 -24.13 -7.32 35.49
C ILE A 787 -24.35 -8.53 34.60
N SER A 788 -25.43 -8.54 33.80
CA SER A 788 -25.72 -9.67 32.91
C SER A 788 -24.62 -9.87 31.85
N ARG A 789 -24.03 -8.78 31.35
CA ARG A 789 -22.96 -8.83 30.34
C ARG A 789 -21.63 -9.24 30.95
N SER A 790 -21.30 -8.76 32.16
CA SER A 790 -20.08 -9.16 32.87
C SER A 790 -20.16 -10.61 33.36
N HIS A 791 -21.32 -11.09 33.82
CA HIS A 791 -21.56 -12.50 34.15
C HIS A 791 -21.35 -13.42 32.93
N HIS A 792 -21.92 -13.09 31.77
CA HIS A 792 -21.71 -13.86 30.54
C HIS A 792 -20.21 -13.93 30.14
N ARG A 793 -19.47 -12.83 30.30
CA ARG A 793 -18.02 -12.81 30.06
C ARG A 793 -17.28 -13.77 31.00
N VAL A 794 -17.60 -13.77 32.30
CA VAL A 794 -17.03 -14.70 33.28
C VAL A 794 -17.33 -16.16 32.90
N CYS A 795 -18.59 -16.46 32.56
CA CYS A 795 -19.00 -17.81 32.15
C CYS A 795 -18.31 -18.30 30.87
N SER A 796 -18.06 -17.40 29.91
CA SER A 796 -17.44 -17.76 28.62
C SER A 796 -15.95 -18.13 28.70
N ILE A 797 -15.24 -17.75 29.77
CA ILE A 797 -13.77 -17.94 29.92
C ILE A 797 -13.42 -19.31 30.54
N HIS A 798 -14.39 -20.23 30.64
CA HIS A 798 -14.29 -21.46 31.43
C HIS A 798 -13.15 -22.46 31.06
N GLU A 799 -12.45 -22.28 29.93
CA GLU A 799 -11.41 -23.23 29.47
C GLU A 799 -9.95 -22.80 29.68
N GLN A 800 -9.65 -21.57 30.12
CA GLN A 800 -8.25 -21.16 30.33
C GLN A 800 -7.93 -20.98 31.82
N LYS A 801 -7.45 -22.06 32.46
CA LYS A 801 -6.87 -22.00 33.81
C LYS A 801 -5.50 -21.30 33.73
N GLY A 802 -5.41 -20.10 34.31
CA GLY A 802 -4.13 -19.48 34.67
C GLY A 802 -3.73 -18.18 33.96
N SER A 803 -4.61 -17.53 33.19
CA SER A 803 -4.28 -16.22 32.60
C SER A 803 -4.71 -15.06 33.51
N THR A 804 -3.88 -14.01 33.56
CA THR A 804 -4.18 -12.71 34.19
C THR A 804 -5.51 -12.12 33.72
N THR A 805 -5.89 -12.38 32.46
CA THR A 805 -7.15 -11.93 31.87
C THR A 805 -8.40 -12.54 32.50
N ARG A 806 -8.35 -13.77 33.05
CA ARG A 806 -9.50 -14.35 33.76
C ARG A 806 -9.76 -13.63 35.09
N LEU A 807 -8.69 -13.36 35.83
CA LEU A 807 -8.75 -12.66 37.12
C LEU A 807 -9.30 -11.24 36.99
N GLU A 808 -8.92 -10.51 35.95
CA GLU A 808 -9.44 -9.16 35.68
C GLU A 808 -10.94 -9.16 35.36
N VAL A 809 -11.42 -10.15 34.59
CA VAL A 809 -12.84 -10.26 34.22
C VAL A 809 -13.71 -10.67 35.41
N GLU A 810 -13.24 -11.61 36.23
CA GLU A 810 -13.90 -12.01 37.49
C GLU A 810 -13.98 -10.82 38.47
N ASN A 811 -12.91 -10.03 38.60
CA ASN A 811 -12.91 -8.83 39.44
C ASN A 811 -13.85 -7.74 38.90
N GLY A 812 -13.91 -7.54 37.58
CA GLY A 812 -14.83 -6.60 36.94
C GLY A 812 -16.30 -6.95 37.19
N PHE A 813 -16.66 -8.23 37.09
CA PHE A 813 -18.00 -8.72 37.45
C PHE A 813 -18.32 -8.51 38.92
N ARG A 814 -17.38 -8.87 39.82
CA ARG A 814 -17.50 -8.65 41.27
C ARG A 814 -17.83 -7.19 41.60
N ILE A 815 -17.10 -6.23 41.02
CA ILE A 815 -17.30 -4.79 41.28
C ILE A 815 -18.69 -4.34 40.82
N SER A 816 -19.08 -4.68 39.58
CA SER A 816 -20.40 -4.32 39.04
C SER A 816 -21.55 -4.84 39.91
N LEU A 817 -21.40 -6.04 40.48
CA LEU A 817 -22.42 -6.64 41.33
C LEU A 817 -22.49 -5.97 42.71
N LEU A 818 -21.34 -5.66 43.33
CA LEU A 818 -21.28 -4.95 44.61
C LEU A 818 -21.84 -3.53 44.51
N GLU A 819 -21.48 -2.80 43.46
CA GLU A 819 -22.04 -1.47 43.17
C GLU A 819 -23.55 -1.52 43.00
N ALA A 820 -24.08 -2.53 42.30
CA ALA A 820 -25.52 -2.71 42.17
C ALA A 820 -26.21 -3.02 43.52
N CYS A 821 -25.63 -3.88 44.35
CA CYS A 821 -26.15 -4.17 45.69
C CYS A 821 -26.25 -2.91 46.54
N GLU A 822 -25.21 -2.07 46.51
CA GLU A 822 -25.22 -0.81 47.25
C GLU A 822 -26.16 0.22 46.65
N ASN A 823 -26.22 0.34 45.32
CA ASN A 823 -27.16 1.24 44.66
C ASN A 823 -28.60 0.92 45.04
N TYR A 824 -28.97 -0.36 45.05
CA TYR A 824 -30.30 -0.77 45.50
C TYR A 824 -30.49 -0.56 47.01
N ARG A 825 -29.47 -0.81 47.85
CA ARG A 825 -29.52 -0.48 49.29
C ARG A 825 -29.75 1.02 49.51
N GLN A 826 -29.04 1.88 48.80
CA GLN A 826 -29.17 3.34 48.86
C GLN A 826 -30.55 3.82 48.38
N ALA A 827 -31.13 3.16 47.36
CA ALA A 827 -32.50 3.41 46.94
C ALA A 827 -33.52 3.13 48.07
N THR A 828 -33.28 2.13 48.94
CA THR A 828 -34.14 1.89 50.13
C THR A 828 -34.04 2.97 51.21
N LEU A 829 -33.03 3.85 51.13
CA LEU A 829 -32.84 4.95 52.08
C LEU A 829 -33.65 6.19 51.75
N GLN A 830 -34.12 6.33 50.51
CA GLN A 830 -34.86 7.51 50.06
C GLN A 830 -36.23 7.59 50.74
N ASP A 831 -36.78 8.79 50.91
CA ASP A 831 -38.11 8.97 51.52
C ASP A 831 -39.26 8.53 50.59
N ASP A 832 -39.04 8.52 49.28
CA ASP A 832 -40.00 8.15 48.24
C ASP A 832 -40.26 6.64 48.19
N ASP A 833 -41.52 6.24 48.41
CA ASP A 833 -41.95 4.83 48.41
C ASP A 833 -41.76 4.14 47.05
N GLU A 834 -41.81 4.86 45.93
CA GLU A 834 -41.57 4.27 44.61
C GLU A 834 -40.08 3.90 44.44
N GLN A 835 -39.17 4.75 44.93
CA GLN A 835 -37.73 4.51 44.88
C GLN A 835 -37.29 3.40 45.85
N LYS A 836 -37.89 3.34 47.05
CA LYS A 836 -37.67 2.22 47.99
C LYS A 836 -38.03 0.88 47.37
N ASN A 837 -39.15 0.84 46.65
CA ASN A 837 -39.61 -0.37 45.96
C ASN A 837 -38.65 -0.82 44.85
N VAL A 838 -38.05 0.12 44.12
CA VAL A 838 -36.99 -0.20 43.14
C VAL A 838 -35.79 -0.86 43.84
N GLY A 839 -35.41 -0.37 45.02
CA GLY A 839 -34.36 -0.99 45.84
C GLY A 839 -34.71 -2.41 46.31
N TYR A 840 -35.92 -2.61 46.84
CA TYR A 840 -36.37 -3.92 47.34
C TYR A 840 -36.46 -4.97 46.22
N GLU A 841 -37.09 -4.63 45.09
CA GLU A 841 -37.21 -5.55 43.94
C GLU A 841 -35.86 -5.79 43.27
N GLY A 842 -34.97 -4.80 43.24
CA GLY A 842 -33.61 -4.93 42.71
C GLY A 842 -32.79 -5.99 43.45
N ILE A 843 -32.72 -5.92 44.79
CA ILE A 843 -31.98 -6.92 45.57
C ILE A 843 -32.67 -8.28 45.57
N LEU A 844 -34.01 -8.33 45.52
CA LEU A 844 -34.73 -9.59 45.36
C LEU A 844 -34.35 -10.29 44.04
N GLU A 845 -34.22 -9.54 42.95
CA GLU A 845 -33.79 -10.09 41.66
C GLU A 845 -32.32 -10.56 41.70
N LEU A 846 -31.44 -9.82 42.39
CA LEU A 846 -30.05 -10.25 42.59
C LEU A 846 -29.98 -11.54 43.41
N LEU A 847 -30.75 -11.65 44.50
CA LEU A 847 -30.85 -12.88 45.30
C LEU A 847 -31.37 -14.04 44.44
N ARG A 848 -32.42 -13.80 43.64
CA ARG A 848 -32.99 -14.83 42.77
C ARG A 848 -31.98 -15.39 41.76
N ARG A 849 -31.17 -14.53 41.15
CA ARG A 849 -30.24 -14.93 40.08
C ARG A 849 -28.88 -15.43 40.59
N TYR A 850 -28.36 -14.81 41.64
CA TYR A 850 -26.94 -14.92 42.00
C TYR A 850 -26.68 -15.51 43.38
N SER A 851 -27.69 -15.77 44.22
CA SER A 851 -27.47 -16.36 45.57
C SER A 851 -27.11 -17.86 45.55
N ARG A 852 -27.37 -18.55 44.44
CA ARG A 852 -27.10 -19.99 44.27
C ARG A 852 -26.31 -20.28 42.99
N ASP A 853 -25.74 -19.26 42.37
CA ASP A 853 -24.98 -19.39 41.14
C ASP A 853 -23.56 -19.88 41.46
N GLU A 854 -23.07 -20.89 40.72
CA GLU A 854 -21.75 -21.49 40.98
C GLU A 854 -20.63 -20.45 40.84
N THR A 855 -20.78 -19.48 39.93
CA THR A 855 -19.76 -18.45 39.72
C THR A 855 -19.62 -17.52 40.93
N THR A 856 -20.74 -17.05 41.49
CA THR A 856 -20.73 -16.14 42.65
C THR A 856 -20.39 -16.84 43.96
N MET A 857 -20.60 -18.15 44.05
CA MET A 857 -20.12 -18.97 45.17
C MET A 857 -18.59 -19.18 45.11
N SER A 858 -18.01 -19.18 43.91
CA SER A 858 -16.57 -19.38 43.71
C SER A 858 -15.73 -18.10 43.86
N ILE A 859 -16.32 -16.93 43.57
CA ILE A 859 -15.62 -15.64 43.62
C ILE A 859 -15.58 -15.12 45.06
N PRO A 860 -14.40 -14.84 45.64
CA PRO A 860 -14.29 -14.30 46.99
C PRO A 860 -14.72 -12.82 47.06
N PHE A 861 -15.31 -12.42 48.19
CA PHE A 861 -15.68 -11.02 48.44
C PHE A 861 -14.46 -10.08 48.47
N VAL A 862 -13.37 -10.53 49.08
CA VAL A 862 -12.09 -9.80 49.12
C VAL A 862 -11.17 -10.33 48.02
N TRP A 863 -10.81 -9.46 47.09
CA TRP A 863 -9.93 -9.77 45.95
C TRP A 863 -8.52 -9.28 46.22
N VAL A 864 -7.51 -10.14 46.09
CA VAL A 864 -6.10 -9.84 46.38
C VAL A 864 -5.25 -10.01 45.12
N ASP A 865 -4.40 -9.02 44.85
CA ASP A 865 -3.64 -8.78 43.61
C ASP A 865 -2.72 -9.93 43.14
N CYS A 866 -2.45 -10.96 43.97
CA CYS A 866 -1.45 -11.99 43.65
C CYS A 866 -1.89 -13.45 43.82
N GLY A 867 -3.12 -13.74 44.25
CA GLY A 867 -3.57 -15.13 44.51
C GLY A 867 -2.81 -15.88 45.63
N ILE A 868 -1.69 -15.34 46.15
CA ILE A 868 -0.96 -15.84 47.31
C ILE A 868 -1.43 -15.05 48.52
N VAL A 869 -2.10 -15.75 49.44
CA VAL A 869 -2.42 -15.22 50.77
C VAL A 869 -1.15 -15.33 51.61
N PRO A 870 -0.59 -14.25 52.17
CA PRO A 870 0.58 -14.34 53.02
C PRO A 870 0.30 -15.20 54.26
N ASP A 871 1.25 -16.08 54.60
CA ASP A 871 1.12 -17.08 55.67
C ASP A 871 0.79 -16.49 57.06
N GLY A 872 1.01 -15.18 57.26
CA GLY A 872 0.65 -14.45 58.48
C GLY A 872 -0.83 -14.04 58.60
N LEU A 873 -1.63 -14.16 57.53
CA LEU A 873 -3.08 -13.85 57.53
C LEU A 873 -3.98 -15.09 57.60
N ARG A 874 -3.40 -16.27 57.86
CA ARG A 874 -4.13 -17.55 58.02
C ARG A 874 -5.11 -17.58 59.20
N SER A 875 -5.22 -16.53 60.01
CA SER A 875 -6.18 -16.46 61.12
C SER A 875 -7.52 -15.76 60.80
N ILE A 876 -7.71 -15.20 59.61
CA ILE A 876 -9.02 -14.67 59.19
C ILE A 876 -9.78 -15.77 58.45
N ASP A 877 -10.29 -16.74 59.20
CA ASP A 877 -10.91 -17.99 58.75
C ASP A 877 -12.34 -17.83 58.17
N HIS A 878 -12.73 -16.62 57.76
CA HIS A 878 -14.08 -16.31 57.28
C HIS A 878 -14.07 -15.39 56.05
N ARG A 879 -13.69 -15.90 54.88
CA ARG A 879 -13.83 -15.16 53.62
C ARG A 879 -15.20 -15.43 53.02
N LEU A 880 -16.11 -14.45 53.14
CA LEU A 880 -17.40 -14.44 52.48
C LEU A 880 -17.22 -14.61 50.95
N SER A 881 -18.03 -15.45 50.32
CA SER A 881 -18.19 -15.48 48.88
C SER A 881 -19.02 -14.27 48.42
N LEU A 882 -18.99 -13.96 47.12
CA LEU A 882 -19.84 -12.91 46.56
C LEU A 882 -21.33 -13.25 46.75
N SER A 883 -21.69 -14.54 46.75
CA SER A 883 -23.03 -15.01 47.11
C SER A 883 -23.41 -14.64 48.56
N ASP A 884 -22.51 -14.87 49.52
CA ASP A 884 -22.77 -14.58 50.94
C ASP A 884 -23.00 -13.08 51.18
N VAL A 885 -22.32 -12.23 50.41
CA VAL A 885 -22.51 -10.77 50.47
C VAL A 885 -23.89 -10.37 49.97
N ILE A 886 -24.37 -10.95 48.87
CA ILE A 886 -25.73 -10.70 48.36
C ILE A 886 -26.76 -11.14 49.41
N GLN A 887 -26.51 -12.26 50.09
CA GLN A 887 -27.34 -12.70 51.22
C GLN A 887 -27.32 -11.69 52.38
N SER A 888 -26.16 -11.13 52.75
CA SER A 888 -26.06 -10.06 53.75
C SER A 888 -26.86 -8.81 53.37
N TYR A 889 -26.83 -8.37 52.11
CA TYR A 889 -27.66 -7.26 51.63
C TYR A 889 -29.17 -7.60 51.68
N GLY A 890 -29.52 -8.86 51.44
CA GLY A 890 -30.87 -9.38 51.64
C GLY A 890 -31.34 -9.32 53.10
N GLU A 891 -30.49 -9.74 54.04
CA GLU A 891 -30.77 -9.68 55.49
C GLU A 891 -31.03 -8.23 55.93
N VAL A 892 -30.25 -7.26 55.43
CA VAL A 892 -30.43 -5.84 55.70
C VAL A 892 -31.82 -5.35 55.27
N ILE A 893 -32.31 -5.76 54.08
CA ILE A 893 -33.67 -5.40 53.63
C ILE A 893 -34.72 -6.00 54.55
N VAL A 894 -34.57 -7.26 54.96
CA VAL A 894 -35.53 -7.90 55.88
C VAL A 894 -35.61 -7.13 57.20
N TRP A 895 -34.47 -6.68 57.75
CA TRP A 895 -34.46 -5.83 58.94
C TRP A 895 -35.03 -4.43 58.71
N CYS A 896 -34.86 -3.84 57.53
CA CYS A 896 -35.47 -2.57 57.17
C CYS A 896 -37.00 -2.70 57.13
N LEU A 897 -37.53 -3.75 56.48
CA LEU A 897 -38.96 -4.02 56.39
C LEU A 897 -39.60 -4.32 57.77
N ASN A 898 -38.88 -5.03 58.66
CA ASN A 898 -39.37 -5.35 60.01
C ASN A 898 -39.44 -4.14 60.97
N SER A 899 -38.79 -3.03 60.63
CA SER A 899 -38.66 -1.88 61.53
C SER A 899 -39.70 -0.77 61.33
N LYS A 900 -40.55 -0.85 60.29
CA LYS A 900 -41.60 0.12 59.94
C LYS A 900 -42.98 -0.55 59.90
N SER A 901 -44.05 0.24 60.13
CA SER A 901 -45.45 -0.21 60.03
C SER A 901 -45.76 -0.68 58.60
N THR A 902 -45.82 -2.00 58.39
CA THR A 902 -45.87 -2.66 57.08
C THR A 902 -47.13 -2.38 56.26
N SER A 903 -46.94 -1.98 55.00
CA SER A 903 -47.97 -2.04 53.94
C SER A 903 -48.18 -3.48 53.42
N ALA A 904 -49.34 -3.78 52.83
CA ALA A 904 -49.64 -5.11 52.28
C ALA A 904 -48.64 -5.59 51.20
N ARG A 905 -48.02 -4.65 50.48
CA ARG A 905 -47.02 -4.94 49.44
C ARG A 905 -45.64 -5.27 50.03
N GLU A 906 -45.27 -4.65 51.14
CA GLU A 906 -44.05 -4.97 51.89
C GLU A 906 -44.13 -6.35 52.55
N GLN A 907 -45.31 -6.75 53.04
CA GLN A 907 -45.54 -8.13 53.52
C GLN A 907 -45.35 -9.17 52.41
N HIS A 908 -45.83 -8.88 51.20
CA HIS A 908 -45.61 -9.75 50.04
C HIS A 908 -44.13 -9.88 49.66
N LEU A 909 -43.36 -8.78 49.78
CA LEU A 909 -41.91 -8.80 49.57
C LEU A 909 -41.19 -9.60 50.67
N GLN A 910 -41.59 -9.44 51.93
CA GLN A 910 -41.06 -10.23 53.05
C GLN A 910 -41.27 -11.74 52.83
N ASP A 911 -42.46 -12.16 52.38
CA ASP A 911 -42.74 -13.58 52.14
C ASP A 911 -41.91 -14.17 51.00
N LYS A 912 -41.65 -13.39 49.94
CA LYS A 912 -40.72 -13.81 48.88
C LYS A 912 -39.27 -13.94 49.37
N LEU A 913 -38.82 -13.03 50.23
CA LEU A 913 -37.46 -13.02 50.76
C LEU A 913 -37.17 -14.20 51.71
N LYS A 914 -38.19 -14.67 52.47
CA LYS A 914 -38.08 -15.88 53.33
C LYS A 914 -37.64 -17.13 52.57
N GLY A 915 -37.88 -17.22 51.26
CA GLY A 915 -37.46 -18.34 50.43
C GLY A 915 -35.94 -18.38 50.13
N TYR A 916 -35.24 -17.25 50.29
CA TYR A 916 -33.82 -17.10 49.95
C TYR A 916 -32.92 -16.94 51.17
N ILE A 917 -33.43 -16.41 52.29
CA ILE A 917 -32.67 -16.16 53.52
C ILE A 917 -33.14 -17.13 54.62
N PRO A 918 -32.31 -18.10 55.04
CA PRO A 918 -32.66 -19.02 56.13
C PRO A 918 -32.57 -18.28 57.48
N GLU A 919 -33.69 -18.24 58.22
CA GLU A 919 -33.87 -17.64 59.56
C GLU A 919 -33.27 -16.22 59.76
N PRO A 920 -34.08 -15.15 59.62
CA PRO A 920 -33.57 -13.80 59.83
C PRO A 920 -33.11 -13.62 61.28
N ARG A 921 -31.82 -13.33 61.47
CA ARG A 921 -31.25 -13.01 62.79
C ARG A 921 -32.01 -11.85 63.43
N SER A 922 -32.03 -11.79 64.76
CA SER A 922 -32.68 -10.69 65.48
C SER A 922 -32.12 -9.33 65.02
N ILE A 923 -33.00 -8.34 64.84
CA ILE A 923 -32.60 -6.97 64.49
C ILE A 923 -31.52 -6.51 65.49
N PRO A 924 -30.37 -5.99 65.01
CA PRO A 924 -29.33 -5.49 65.92
C PRO A 924 -29.84 -4.27 66.68
N THR A 925 -30.15 -4.43 67.97
CA THR A 925 -30.78 -3.39 68.82
C THR A 925 -29.82 -2.68 69.77
N ARG A 926 -28.57 -3.16 69.95
CA ARG A 926 -27.68 -2.70 71.04
C ARG A 926 -26.20 -2.51 70.71
N ASN A 927 -25.71 -2.90 69.54
CA ASN A 927 -24.28 -2.84 69.20
C ASN A 927 -23.93 -1.58 68.40
N ASP A 928 -22.85 -0.89 68.80
CA ASP A 928 -22.22 0.16 67.99
C ASP A 928 -21.73 -0.42 66.65
N LEU A 929 -21.80 0.35 65.55
CA LEU A 929 -21.26 -0.03 64.23
C LEU A 929 -19.80 -0.54 64.30
N TYR A 930 -19.01 0.00 65.22
CA TYR A 930 -17.66 -0.47 65.53
C TYR A 930 -17.62 -1.95 65.98
N HIS A 931 -18.50 -2.36 66.90
CA HIS A 931 -18.55 -3.73 67.38
C HIS A 931 -18.99 -4.72 66.30
N ALA A 932 -19.88 -4.32 65.39
CA ALA A 932 -20.27 -5.16 64.25
C ALA A 932 -19.08 -5.44 63.32
N ILE A 933 -18.26 -4.42 63.03
CA ILE A 933 -17.05 -4.56 62.21
C ILE A 933 -15.97 -5.39 62.94
N GLU A 934 -15.82 -5.21 64.26
CA GLU A 934 -14.87 -5.95 65.09
C GLU A 934 -15.14 -7.46 65.09
N HIS A 935 -16.41 -7.86 65.12
CA HIS A 935 -16.87 -9.26 65.12
C HIS A 935 -17.12 -9.82 63.71
N SER A 936 -16.71 -9.11 62.66
CA SER A 936 -16.87 -9.53 61.26
C SER A 936 -18.33 -9.76 60.82
N ASP A 937 -19.30 -9.07 61.42
CA ASP A 937 -20.72 -9.13 61.04
C ASP A 937 -21.08 -8.06 59.99
N LEU A 938 -20.93 -8.42 58.71
CA LEU A 938 -21.19 -7.52 57.57
C LEU A 938 -22.64 -7.06 57.50
N SER A 939 -23.62 -7.95 57.73
CA SER A 939 -25.03 -7.63 57.68
C SER A 939 -25.37 -6.54 58.71
N SER A 940 -24.96 -6.75 59.97
CA SER A 940 -25.15 -5.76 61.04
C SER A 940 -24.43 -4.45 60.73
N ALA A 941 -23.21 -4.49 60.18
CA ALA A 941 -22.49 -3.28 59.78
C ALA A 941 -23.22 -2.47 58.70
N LEU A 942 -23.71 -3.13 57.63
CA LEU A 942 -24.46 -2.50 56.54
C LEU A 942 -25.80 -1.90 57.03
N TYR A 943 -26.47 -2.55 57.97
CA TYR A 943 -27.70 -2.04 58.58
C TYR A 943 -27.46 -0.86 59.52
N LEU A 944 -26.44 -0.93 60.37
CA LEU A 944 -26.13 0.12 61.35
C LEU A 944 -25.56 1.39 60.69
N LEU A 945 -24.88 1.26 59.55
CA LEU A 945 -24.45 2.40 58.70
C LEU A 945 -25.59 3.36 58.35
N GLN A 946 -26.82 2.84 58.26
CA GLN A 946 -28.02 3.63 57.93
C GLN A 946 -28.59 4.41 59.13
N ARG A 947 -28.29 4.00 60.37
CA ARG A 947 -29.05 4.41 61.57
C ARG A 947 -28.25 5.18 62.61
N HIS A 948 -26.94 5.01 62.67
CA HIS A 948 -26.10 5.61 63.70
C HIS A 948 -25.11 6.62 63.11
N SER A 949 -25.26 7.89 63.51
CA SER A 949 -24.18 8.88 63.39
C SER A 949 -23.12 8.52 64.42
N LEU A 950 -22.08 7.80 64.01
CA LEU A 950 -20.89 7.60 64.83
C LEU A 950 -20.28 8.96 65.19
N SER A 951 -19.81 9.15 66.43
CA SER A 951 -18.98 10.31 66.78
C SER A 951 -17.54 10.07 66.32
N GLU A 952 -16.78 11.12 66.00
CA GLU A 952 -15.32 11.00 65.97
C GLU A 952 -14.81 10.67 67.39
N PRO A 953 -13.78 9.81 67.57
CA PRO A 953 -12.91 9.19 66.56
C PRO A 953 -13.40 7.82 66.03
N LYS A 954 -14.60 7.34 66.45
CA LYS A 954 -15.07 5.99 66.16
C LYS A 954 -15.25 5.71 64.66
N LYS A 955 -15.61 6.72 63.84
CA LYS A 955 -15.70 6.58 62.37
C LYS A 955 -14.35 6.23 61.75
N SER A 956 -13.31 6.92 62.20
CA SER A 956 -11.95 6.77 61.69
C SER A 956 -11.33 5.43 62.09
N ILE A 957 -11.59 4.97 63.32
CA ILE A 957 -11.25 3.60 63.77
C ILE A 957 -12.02 2.56 62.95
N ALA A 958 -13.32 2.75 62.76
CA ALA A 958 -14.16 1.86 61.96
C ALA A 958 -13.67 1.77 60.51
N LEU A 959 -13.17 2.87 59.93
CA LEU A 959 -12.58 2.89 58.59
C LEU A 959 -11.31 2.03 58.54
N SER A 960 -10.37 2.20 59.47
CA SER A 960 -9.16 1.36 59.54
C SER A 960 -9.50 -0.12 59.68
N ARG A 961 -10.49 -0.47 60.51
CA ARG A 961 -10.94 -1.86 60.68
C ARG A 961 -11.65 -2.40 59.44
N ALA A 962 -12.50 -1.61 58.77
CA ALA A 962 -13.14 -1.99 57.52
C ALA A 962 -12.12 -2.23 56.39
N SER A 963 -11.10 -1.37 56.29
CA SER A 963 -9.97 -1.56 55.35
C SER A 963 -9.16 -2.82 55.66
N ARG A 964 -8.93 -3.13 56.94
CA ARG A 964 -8.29 -4.39 57.37
C ARG A 964 -9.11 -5.64 57.00
N MET A 965 -10.43 -5.52 56.89
CA MET A 965 -11.33 -6.61 56.49
C MET A 965 -11.59 -6.68 54.98
N GLY A 966 -11.12 -5.71 54.18
CA GLY A 966 -11.40 -5.62 52.74
C GLY A 966 -12.85 -5.26 52.41
N TRP A 967 -13.56 -4.62 53.34
CA TRP A 967 -14.97 -4.26 53.20
C TRP A 967 -15.12 -2.94 52.44
N TYR A 968 -14.77 -2.96 51.16
CA TYR A 968 -14.77 -1.81 50.25
C TYR A 968 -16.02 -0.92 50.34
N MET A 969 -17.24 -1.49 50.31
CA MET A 969 -18.49 -0.71 50.39
C MET A 969 -18.65 0.02 51.73
N VAL A 970 -18.25 -0.63 52.83
CA VAL A 970 -18.30 -0.05 54.18
C VAL A 970 -17.25 1.05 54.33
N ALA A 971 -16.06 0.85 53.78
CA ALA A 971 -15.01 1.86 53.76
C ALA A 971 -15.44 3.09 52.95
N ALA A 972 -16.02 2.91 51.76
CA ALA A 972 -16.54 4.00 50.93
C ALA A 972 -17.62 4.81 51.68
N ALA A 973 -18.59 4.14 52.30
CA ALA A 973 -19.63 4.81 53.08
C ALA A 973 -19.07 5.57 54.30
N LEU A 974 -18.07 5.03 55.01
CA LEU A 974 -17.44 5.72 56.15
C LEU A 974 -16.67 6.97 55.72
N ILE A 975 -16.05 6.96 54.54
CA ILE A 975 -15.37 8.12 53.95
C ILE A 975 -16.40 9.21 53.60
N GLU A 976 -17.52 8.85 52.99
CA GLU A 976 -18.63 9.77 52.72
C GLU A 976 -19.23 10.37 54.01
N LEU A 977 -19.26 9.60 55.09
CA LEU A 977 -19.66 10.05 56.43
C LEU A 977 -18.60 10.92 57.14
N GLY A 978 -17.47 11.21 56.49
CA GLY A 978 -16.44 12.13 56.96
C GLY A 978 -15.37 11.53 57.86
N ALA A 979 -15.13 10.21 57.80
CA ALA A 979 -14.04 9.57 58.53
C ALA A 979 -12.66 10.17 58.17
N GLN A 980 -11.80 10.37 59.16
CA GLN A 980 -10.47 10.94 58.96
C GLN A 980 -9.52 9.90 58.33
N LEU A 981 -9.09 10.14 57.09
CA LEU A 981 -8.20 9.24 56.35
C LEU A 981 -6.80 9.12 56.97
N LYS A 982 -6.38 10.16 57.70
CA LYS A 982 -5.07 10.28 58.37
C LYS A 982 -5.04 9.64 59.76
N TYR A 983 -6.18 9.17 60.27
CA TYR A 983 -6.26 8.59 61.61
C TYR A 983 -5.38 7.35 61.73
N GLU A 984 -4.56 7.34 62.76
CA GLU A 984 -3.70 6.23 63.15
C GLU A 984 -4.36 5.47 64.30
N ASP A 985 -4.46 4.15 64.16
CA ASP A 985 -4.86 3.28 65.26
C ASP A 985 -3.73 3.08 66.29
N ASP A 986 -3.96 2.22 67.28
CA ASP A 986 -2.97 1.90 68.30
C ASP A 986 -1.70 1.25 67.74
N GLU A 987 -1.74 0.69 66.53
CA GLU A 987 -0.58 0.16 65.79
C GLU A 987 0.15 1.24 64.97
N LYS A 988 -0.28 2.51 65.09
CA LYS A 988 0.20 3.63 64.28
C LYS A 988 -0.06 3.46 62.78
N ARG A 989 -1.08 2.67 62.42
CA ARG A 989 -1.46 2.40 61.03
C ARG A 989 -2.72 3.14 60.65
N ASN A 990 -2.74 3.67 59.43
CA ASN A 990 -3.92 4.26 58.83
C ASN A 990 -4.67 3.24 57.93
N ALA A 991 -5.89 3.59 57.53
CA ALA A 991 -6.72 2.78 56.64
C ALA A 991 -6.02 2.41 55.33
N PHE A 992 -5.18 3.31 54.79
CA PHE A 992 -4.45 3.07 53.55
C PHE A 992 -3.36 2.00 53.71
N SER A 993 -2.68 1.98 54.85
CA SER A 993 -1.68 0.97 55.19
C SER A 993 -2.29 -0.43 55.28
N TYR A 994 -3.52 -0.55 55.78
CA TYR A 994 -4.23 -1.83 55.82
C TYR A 994 -4.70 -2.29 54.43
N ALA A 995 -5.23 -1.37 53.62
CA ALA A 995 -5.62 -1.67 52.24
C ALA A 995 -4.43 -2.13 51.40
N SER A 996 -3.28 -1.45 51.54
CA SER A 996 -2.04 -1.79 50.86
C SER A 996 -1.39 -3.08 51.34
N GLU A 997 -1.54 -3.47 52.61
CA GLU A 997 -1.08 -4.80 53.07
C GLU A 997 -1.99 -5.92 52.56
N LEU A 998 -3.30 -5.70 52.60
CA LEU A 998 -4.29 -6.68 52.18
C LEU A 998 -4.27 -6.92 50.66
N GLY A 999 -3.89 -5.91 49.88
CA GLY A 999 -3.99 -5.95 48.41
C GLY A 999 -5.37 -5.53 47.89
N ASP A 1000 -6.16 -4.80 48.70
CA ASP A 1000 -7.49 -4.32 48.31
C ASP A 1000 -7.36 -3.05 47.44
N ILE A 1001 -7.24 -3.28 46.13
CA ILE A 1001 -7.08 -2.23 45.11
C ILE A 1001 -8.23 -1.21 45.18
N ASN A 1002 -9.46 -1.65 45.46
CA ASN A 1002 -10.63 -0.77 45.41
C ASN A 1002 -10.65 0.18 46.61
N THR A 1003 -10.44 -0.33 47.82
CA THR A 1003 -10.30 0.51 49.01
C THR A 1003 -9.08 1.43 48.89
N ALA A 1004 -7.95 0.93 48.37
CA ALA A 1004 -6.77 1.75 48.10
C ALA A 1004 -7.07 2.91 47.14
N ARG A 1005 -7.73 2.66 46.00
CA ARG A 1005 -8.10 3.69 45.01
C ARG A 1005 -9.06 4.74 45.56
N ILE A 1006 -10.08 4.34 46.34
CA ILE A 1006 -11.00 5.31 46.95
C ILE A 1006 -10.29 6.17 48.00
N LEU A 1007 -9.45 5.57 48.85
CA LEU A 1007 -8.65 6.32 49.82
C LEU A 1007 -7.74 7.32 49.11
N MET A 1008 -7.04 6.88 48.06
CA MET A 1008 -6.23 7.75 47.21
C MET A 1008 -7.06 8.88 46.59
N LYS A 1009 -8.19 8.58 45.95
CA LYS A 1009 -9.08 9.56 45.31
C LYS A 1009 -9.54 10.65 46.29
N ASN A 1010 -9.79 10.28 47.54
CA ASN A 1010 -10.21 11.20 48.60
C ASN A 1010 -9.04 11.85 49.37
N GLY A 1011 -7.81 11.72 48.89
CA GLY A 1011 -6.65 12.45 49.43
C GLY A 1011 -5.96 11.78 50.61
N ALA A 1012 -6.06 10.45 50.77
CA ALA A 1012 -5.21 9.73 51.71
C ALA A 1012 -3.74 10.00 51.38
N THR A 1013 -2.91 10.26 52.38
CA THR A 1013 -1.49 10.55 52.22
C THR A 1013 -0.66 9.31 52.52
N LEU A 1014 0.53 9.21 51.92
CA LEU A 1014 1.50 8.15 52.24
C LEU A 1014 2.12 8.35 53.62
N ARG A 1015 2.08 9.58 54.16
CA ARG A 1015 2.63 10.00 55.45
C ARG A 1015 1.73 11.06 56.07
N ASN A 1016 1.79 11.20 57.39
CA ASN A 1016 1.20 12.32 58.12
C ASN A 1016 2.24 13.44 58.23
N ASP A 1017 1.79 14.70 58.17
CA ASP A 1017 2.63 15.92 58.08
C ASP A 1017 3.55 16.10 59.30
N ASP A 1018 3.31 15.33 60.37
CA ASP A 1018 3.93 15.45 61.69
C ASP A 1018 5.18 14.56 61.84
N GLN A 1019 5.75 14.06 60.74
CA GLN A 1019 6.85 13.07 60.71
C GLN A 1019 6.56 11.74 61.43
N SER A 1020 5.29 11.46 61.77
CA SER A 1020 4.88 10.23 62.47
C SER A 1020 4.11 9.23 61.61
N GLY A 1021 3.90 9.51 60.31
CA GLY A 1021 3.06 8.68 59.45
C GLY A 1021 3.69 7.37 59.00
N GLY A 1022 3.82 6.44 59.94
CA GLY A 1022 4.08 5.02 59.74
C GLY A 1022 3.87 4.28 61.07
N ASP A 1023 3.93 2.94 61.05
CA ASP A 1023 3.89 2.13 62.28
C ASP A 1023 5.03 2.52 63.25
N TYR A 1024 5.21 1.83 64.39
CA TYR A 1024 6.38 2.07 65.26
C TYR A 1024 7.74 2.07 64.52
N ASP A 1025 7.79 1.46 63.32
CA ASP A 1025 8.94 1.40 62.43
C ASP A 1025 8.89 2.42 61.25
N GLN A 1026 7.98 3.41 61.30
CA GLN A 1026 7.75 4.46 60.30
C GLN A 1026 7.46 3.94 58.87
N ARG A 1027 6.85 2.76 58.74
CA ARG A 1027 6.59 2.15 57.42
C ARG A 1027 5.43 2.81 56.66
N SER A 1028 5.63 3.07 55.37
CA SER A 1028 4.61 3.64 54.47
C SER A 1028 3.65 2.59 53.88
N PRO A 1029 2.46 2.98 53.39
CA PRO A 1029 1.58 2.07 52.63
C PRO A 1029 2.28 1.38 51.45
N LEU A 1030 3.21 2.07 50.78
CA LEU A 1030 4.04 1.52 49.70
C LEU A 1030 4.96 0.39 50.21
N TYR A 1031 5.51 0.49 51.42
CA TYR A 1031 6.28 -0.59 52.05
C TYR A 1031 5.42 -1.85 52.21
N TYR A 1032 4.19 -1.71 52.71
CA TYR A 1032 3.27 -2.83 52.89
C TYR A 1032 2.88 -3.50 51.56
N ALA A 1033 2.61 -2.71 50.52
CA ALA A 1033 2.35 -3.23 49.19
C ALA A 1033 3.57 -3.96 48.60
N ALA A 1034 4.78 -3.40 48.77
CA ALA A 1034 6.03 -4.01 48.29
C ALA A 1034 6.41 -5.29 49.04
N LYS A 1035 6.18 -5.34 50.37
CA LYS A 1035 6.38 -6.52 51.21
C LYS A 1035 5.49 -7.69 50.79
N GLN A 1036 4.26 -7.39 50.38
CA GLN A 1036 3.26 -8.41 50.04
C GLN A 1036 3.15 -8.71 48.54
N GLY A 1037 3.77 -7.89 47.69
CA GLY A 1037 3.87 -8.15 46.25
C GLY A 1037 2.80 -7.49 45.37
N HIS A 1038 1.98 -6.60 45.91
CA HIS A 1038 0.80 -6.05 45.23
C HIS A 1038 1.18 -5.01 44.17
N ALA A 1039 1.59 -5.49 43.00
CA ALA A 1039 2.14 -4.70 41.90
C ALA A 1039 1.20 -3.60 41.41
N VAL A 1040 -0.12 -3.84 41.33
CA VAL A 1040 -1.08 -2.83 40.86
C VAL A 1040 -1.18 -1.67 41.83
N ILE A 1041 -1.20 -1.95 43.14
CA ILE A 1041 -1.21 -0.92 44.18
C ILE A 1041 0.11 -0.12 44.16
N ILE A 1042 1.23 -0.79 43.92
CA ILE A 1042 2.54 -0.12 43.76
C ILE A 1042 2.51 0.83 42.56
N GLU A 1043 2.03 0.38 41.39
CA GLU A 1043 1.92 1.23 40.21
C GLU A 1043 0.98 2.43 40.45
N ASP A 1044 -0.21 2.19 41.01
CA ASP A 1044 -1.19 3.25 41.32
C ASP A 1044 -0.62 4.28 42.32
N ILE A 1045 0.12 3.84 43.35
CA ILE A 1045 0.78 4.74 44.32
C ILE A 1045 1.87 5.57 43.63
N LEU A 1046 2.74 4.93 42.83
CA LEU A 1046 3.87 5.60 42.18
C LEU A 1046 3.40 6.61 41.11
N GLU A 1047 2.32 6.31 40.40
CA GLU A 1047 1.72 7.22 39.42
C GLU A 1047 1.12 8.46 40.11
N LYS A 1048 0.43 8.26 41.24
CA LYS A 1048 -0.29 9.34 41.92
C LYS A 1048 0.58 10.25 42.79
N TYR A 1049 1.55 9.68 43.51
CA TYR A 1049 2.35 10.43 44.50
C TYR A 1049 3.82 10.66 44.05
N GLY A 1050 4.25 10.06 42.94
CA GLY A 1050 5.59 10.24 42.39
C GLY A 1050 6.73 9.60 43.22
N ASN A 1051 7.94 9.56 42.65
CA ASN A 1051 9.12 8.93 43.27
C ASN A 1051 9.76 9.72 44.43
N SER A 1052 9.39 10.99 44.63
CA SER A 1052 10.05 11.91 45.57
C SER A 1052 9.82 11.60 47.04
N ASP A 1053 8.77 10.84 47.38
CA ASP A 1053 8.45 10.45 48.76
C ASP A 1053 9.03 9.10 49.19
N ILE A 1054 9.65 8.35 48.26
CA ILE A 1054 10.25 7.02 48.52
C ILE A 1054 11.59 7.14 49.27
N SER A 1055 12.24 8.31 49.20
CA SER A 1055 13.63 8.50 49.60
C SER A 1055 13.85 8.81 51.09
N ASN A 1056 12.81 9.14 51.84
CA ASN A 1056 12.96 9.64 53.22
C ASN A 1056 12.34 8.74 54.29
N GLU A 1057 12.66 7.44 54.32
CA GLU A 1057 12.52 6.66 55.58
C GLU A 1057 13.64 7.08 56.56
N GLN A 1058 13.54 8.30 57.11
CA GLN A 1058 14.38 8.77 58.22
C GLN A 1058 13.77 8.33 59.55
N GLY A 1059 13.88 7.05 59.87
CA GLY A 1059 13.74 6.57 61.24
C GLY A 1059 14.98 6.95 62.06
N ASP A 1060 14.80 7.65 63.17
CA ASP A 1060 15.87 7.98 64.12
C ASP A 1060 16.35 6.69 64.81
N LYS A 1061 17.67 6.45 64.75
CA LYS A 1061 18.50 5.52 65.55
C LYS A 1061 17.93 4.11 65.82
N GLY A 1062 18.39 3.13 65.04
CA GLY A 1062 18.72 1.80 65.60
C GLY A 1062 18.24 0.55 64.87
N HIS A 1063 17.30 0.63 63.92
CA HIS A 1063 16.80 -0.55 63.20
C HIS A 1063 16.94 -0.38 61.67
N HIS A 1064 17.27 -1.48 60.98
CA HIS A 1064 17.72 -1.52 59.58
C HIS A 1064 16.88 -0.64 58.64
N ARG A 1065 17.54 0.36 58.02
CA ARG A 1065 16.98 1.21 56.95
C ARG A 1065 16.55 0.34 55.76
N MET A 1066 15.25 0.15 55.56
CA MET A 1066 14.75 -0.82 54.58
C MET A 1066 13.70 -0.22 53.66
N THR A 1067 14.16 0.39 52.56
CA THR A 1067 13.30 0.98 51.52
C THR A 1067 12.32 -0.04 50.92
N PRO A 1068 11.18 0.39 50.36
CA PRO A 1068 10.22 -0.49 49.70
C PRO A 1068 10.85 -1.39 48.62
N LEU A 1069 11.86 -0.87 47.88
CA LEU A 1069 12.62 -1.65 46.90
C LEU A 1069 13.49 -2.74 47.56
N SER A 1070 14.23 -2.40 48.62
CA SER A 1070 15.01 -3.39 49.38
C SER A 1070 14.11 -4.45 50.02
N CYS A 1071 12.87 -4.09 50.38
CA CYS A 1071 11.85 -5.00 50.87
C CYS A 1071 11.35 -5.97 49.82
N ALA A 1072 11.02 -5.48 48.63
CA ALA A 1072 10.60 -6.33 47.52
C ALA A 1072 11.71 -7.33 47.11
N ILE A 1073 12.97 -6.89 47.14
CA ILE A 1073 14.14 -7.73 46.83
C ILE A 1073 14.35 -8.80 47.91
N ARG A 1074 14.38 -8.41 49.19
CA ARG A 1074 14.57 -9.36 50.31
C ARG A 1074 13.42 -10.37 50.42
N SER A 1075 12.21 -9.94 50.09
CA SER A 1075 11.01 -10.82 50.11
C SER A 1075 10.95 -11.73 48.88
N GLY A 1076 11.84 -11.56 47.90
CA GLY A 1076 11.92 -12.40 46.71
C GLY A 1076 10.73 -12.27 45.77
N ILE A 1077 10.09 -11.10 45.68
CA ILE A 1077 8.86 -10.90 44.90
C ILE A 1077 9.16 -10.12 43.61
N PRO A 1078 9.27 -10.79 42.44
CA PRO A 1078 9.70 -10.14 41.20
C PRO A 1078 8.70 -9.11 40.66
N ALA A 1079 7.40 -9.35 40.86
CA ALA A 1079 6.34 -8.46 40.40
C ALA A 1079 6.43 -7.07 41.04
N ALA A 1080 6.67 -7.02 42.36
CA ALA A 1080 6.90 -5.76 43.08
C ALA A 1080 8.20 -5.08 42.65
N VAL A 1081 9.30 -5.83 42.48
CA VAL A 1081 10.59 -5.27 42.00
C VAL A 1081 10.41 -4.65 40.62
N HIS A 1082 9.71 -5.33 39.71
CA HIS A 1082 9.47 -4.85 38.36
C HIS A 1082 8.59 -3.59 38.33
N ALA A 1083 7.50 -3.58 39.10
CA ALA A 1083 6.59 -2.43 39.20
C ALA A 1083 7.31 -1.17 39.72
N ILE A 1084 8.18 -1.32 40.72
CA ILE A 1084 8.98 -0.21 41.28
C ILE A 1084 10.02 0.29 40.27
N ILE A 1085 10.78 -0.61 39.62
CA ILE A 1085 11.83 -0.24 38.64
C ILE A 1085 11.24 0.42 37.39
N LYS A 1086 10.15 -0.13 36.84
CA LYS A 1086 9.48 0.38 35.63
C LYS A 1086 9.09 1.84 35.78
N ASN A 1087 8.56 2.22 36.93
CA ASN A 1087 8.16 3.61 37.21
C ASN A 1087 9.36 4.49 37.62
N ALA A 1088 10.45 3.91 38.16
CA ALA A 1088 11.67 4.64 38.42
C ALA A 1088 12.42 5.14 37.18
N HIS A 1089 12.30 4.44 36.03
CA HIS A 1089 12.89 4.89 34.77
C HIS A 1089 12.19 6.11 34.14
N LYS A 1090 10.96 6.44 34.53
CA LYS A 1090 10.19 7.54 33.94
C LYS A 1090 10.61 8.92 34.43
N ASN A 1091 11.28 9.06 35.59
CA ASN A 1091 11.74 10.34 36.14
C ASN A 1091 13.01 10.18 36.99
N SER A 1092 14.18 10.47 36.39
CA SER A 1092 15.47 10.80 37.03
C SER A 1092 15.98 9.85 38.14
N LEU A 1093 16.76 8.84 37.76
CA LEU A 1093 17.70 8.13 38.64
C LEU A 1093 19.01 8.93 38.77
N ASN A 1094 19.00 9.95 39.62
CA ASN A 1094 20.22 10.54 40.18
C ASN A 1094 19.97 10.75 41.68
N HIS A 1095 20.80 10.10 42.50
CA HIS A 1095 20.81 10.09 43.98
C HIS A 1095 19.94 9.02 44.66
N TYR A 1096 20.47 7.80 44.75
CA TYR A 1096 20.26 6.96 45.93
C TYR A 1096 21.63 6.67 46.57
N HIS A 1097 21.98 7.45 47.59
CA HIS A 1097 23.05 7.15 48.52
C HIS A 1097 22.49 6.20 49.59
N THR A 1098 22.65 4.90 49.38
CA THR A 1098 22.64 3.90 50.46
C THR A 1098 23.89 3.06 50.29
N GLU A 1099 24.69 2.95 51.34
CA GLU A 1099 26.05 2.37 51.36
C GLU A 1099 26.12 0.85 51.06
N GLU A 1100 25.02 0.22 50.64
CA GLU A 1100 25.01 -1.12 50.07
C GLU A 1100 24.08 -1.15 48.83
N PRO A 1101 24.59 -1.47 47.63
CA PRO A 1101 23.76 -1.56 46.44
C PRO A 1101 22.79 -2.74 46.58
N ALA A 1102 21.52 -2.51 46.23
CA ALA A 1102 20.41 -3.46 46.26
C ALA A 1102 20.70 -4.83 45.60
N LEU A 1103 21.75 -4.90 44.77
CA LEU A 1103 22.28 -6.12 44.17
C LEU A 1103 22.80 -7.13 45.22
N HIS A 1104 23.31 -6.68 46.37
CA HIS A 1104 23.90 -7.58 47.38
C HIS A 1104 22.85 -8.38 48.16
N LEU A 1105 21.61 -7.88 48.24
CA LEU A 1105 20.46 -8.54 48.89
C LEU A 1105 19.74 -9.56 47.98
N ALA A 1106 20.06 -9.60 46.68
CA ALA A 1106 19.46 -10.51 45.71
C ALA A 1106 20.23 -11.83 45.54
N ILE A 1107 21.34 -12.00 46.25
CA ILE A 1107 22.17 -13.21 46.23
C ILE A 1107 21.82 -14.00 47.50
N PRO A 1108 21.36 -15.27 47.39
CA PRO A 1108 21.02 -16.10 48.55
C PRO A 1108 22.21 -16.40 49.47
#